data_AF-A0A8H3TY90-F1
#
_entry.id   AF-A0A8H3TY90-F1
#
_cell.length_a   1.000
_cell.length_b   1.000
_cell.length_c   1.000
_cell.angle_alpha   90.00
_cell.angle_beta   90.00
_cell.angle_gamma   90.00
#
_symmetry.space_group_name_H-M   'P 1'
#
loop_
_entity.id
_entity.type
_entity.pdbx_description
1 polymer ?
#
loop_
_entity_poly.entity_id
_entity_poly.type
_entity_poly.pdbx_seq_one_letter_code
_entity_poly.pdbx_strand_id
1 'polypeptide(L)'
;MPQATLTRSLKVDAKSPVKPAPKKAKAAVKNASKLTPAVRKAKESGAQGHYEGNTSTMEDDIRALGLEAERFLGPKLGKGGAAEVLGNRASRGAGGGVPDAERKEVEHRDRNRKVESAAEDVAQEESRDGLHLEEASNVLLRGSTANKDHTSSAIAPTEEDVHPESKDHISASLATQHASDAHVLGKRKHQTDDGGMDRGDVTGTKEEKGKKRVPPGKEGGAAGEEGVKREEQAPGRILKRRKDAYEIHGKIAHKESAARVDADPPLDKLLRVQRETWGNVEPSLNASPDKKRGAASKGAMDIQVGKGECVVYWMRMEDMRVIDNHALSLANNHAKVVGLPLVVLFVATTGDWRAHDRSARRIDFCLRNLRYLKRLLDEKNIPLLVDTYTGNRFRLAHHLLTAILPKLKATHVFGNIEYEVDELRRDIEVVKLGAAGEGGQKVKAVFVHDRLAVPPGILKSGKGTPYAVYSPWQKQWAAYLSKNPENLEEYPEPDANDADFREHVLFKLNTDSHWSIPDEVEGFQCLDRELMSKIWPEGTEKALQVLDKFLHGQARHEHLGLVDPLQQSEAEDSEETSRIRDYASSRNSCDGNSSSRMSPYLASGIVSARMCLNKARALTNGKLESGRDSGIGMWVQEVAWRDFYNHVMTFAPRVSMGRPFLEQFSDVQWEIDENKLQAWKEGMTGFPIVDAAQRQANIMGWMHNRPRMICASFLVKDLMLDWRLGEKFFMETFIDGDLAANNGGWQWCASTGTDPQPYCNQSETASPDGAYIRYWVPELQDVPDKAIHDPYGKLSTKEFEKLGYPKPIVDHSVSRARALFRYKNIGQREE
;
A
#
# COMPACT_ATOMS: atom_id res chain seq x y z
N MET A 1 25.48 -12.61 -45.13
CA MET A 1 26.57 -12.11 -46.02
C MET A 1 25.95 -11.62 -47.32
N PRO A 2 26.62 -10.74 -48.08
CA PRO A 2 27.84 -9.99 -47.76
C PRO A 2 27.56 -8.93 -46.66
N GLN A 3 28.48 -8.38 -45.85
CA GLN A 3 29.93 -8.11 -45.90
C GLN A 3 30.39 -7.00 -46.86
N ALA A 4 30.62 -5.82 -46.30
CA ALA A 4 31.61 -4.84 -46.74
C ALA A 4 32.34 -4.31 -45.49
N THR A 5 33.63 -3.98 -45.63
CA THR A 5 34.55 -3.80 -44.48
C THR A 5 35.16 -2.42 -44.48
N LEU A 6 35.27 -1.77 -43.31
CA LEU A 6 36.08 -0.56 -43.13
C LEU A 6 36.74 -0.51 -41.75
N THR A 7 37.93 -1.09 -41.66
CA THR A 7 38.82 -0.98 -40.49
C THR A 7 39.61 0.32 -40.52
N ARG A 8 39.77 0.97 -39.36
CA ARG A 8 40.84 1.97 -39.18
C ARG A 8 41.40 1.94 -37.77
N SER A 9 42.59 1.35 -37.63
CA SER A 9 43.31 1.27 -36.36
C SER A 9 43.90 2.61 -35.97
N LEU A 10 43.83 2.95 -34.68
CA LEU A 10 44.76 3.88 -34.03
C LEU A 10 45.37 3.20 -32.80
N LYS A 11 46.63 3.52 -32.52
CA LYS A 11 47.47 2.78 -31.56
C LYS A 11 47.22 3.24 -30.12
N VAL A 12 47.38 2.30 -29.19
CA VAL A 12 47.55 2.59 -27.76
C VAL A 12 49.05 2.64 -27.48
N ASP A 13 49.53 3.77 -26.96
CA ASP A 13 50.86 3.92 -26.36
C ASP A 13 50.71 4.31 -24.89
N ALA A 14 51.58 3.79 -24.01
CA ALA A 14 51.40 3.88 -22.56
C ALA A 14 52.72 4.03 -21.78
N LYS A 15 52.80 5.06 -20.92
CA LYS A 15 53.62 5.27 -19.69
C LYS A 15 53.46 6.76 -19.29
N SER A 16 52.86 7.13 -18.14
CA SER A 16 53.41 7.10 -16.75
C SER A 16 54.38 8.26 -16.41
N PRO A 17 54.48 8.77 -15.16
CA PRO A 17 53.65 8.59 -13.95
C PRO A 17 53.40 9.91 -13.13
N VAL A 18 53.14 9.80 -11.80
CA VAL A 18 53.34 10.78 -10.67
C VAL A 18 52.08 11.26 -9.89
N LYS A 19 51.74 10.52 -8.80
CA LYS A 19 51.85 10.86 -7.33
C LYS A 19 51.24 12.18 -6.74
N PRO A 20 50.95 12.27 -5.40
CA PRO A 20 49.55 12.44 -4.98
C PRO A 20 49.20 13.44 -3.84
N ALA A 21 47.90 13.79 -3.76
CA ALA A 21 47.14 14.25 -2.57
C ALA A 21 47.51 15.64 -1.96
N PRO A 22 46.59 16.32 -1.23
CA PRO A 22 46.29 15.94 0.16
C PRO A 22 44.80 16.02 0.60
N LYS A 23 44.51 15.47 1.78
CA LYS A 23 43.17 15.53 2.44
C LYS A 23 42.97 16.87 3.16
N LYS A 24 41.78 17.48 3.06
CA LYS A 24 41.14 18.21 4.18
C LYS A 24 39.61 18.07 4.12
N ALA A 25 39.02 17.41 5.12
CA ALA A 25 37.59 17.40 5.37
C ALA A 25 37.31 18.02 6.74
N LYS A 26 36.48 19.08 6.78
CA LYS A 26 35.74 19.62 7.94
C LYS A 26 34.88 20.81 7.49
N ALA A 27 33.87 21.17 8.28
CA ALA A 27 32.90 22.25 8.04
C ALA A 27 31.94 22.04 6.85
N ALA A 28 30.93 21.16 7.05
CA ALA A 28 29.78 20.99 6.15
C ALA A 28 28.45 21.21 6.91
N VAL A 29 28.34 22.31 7.65
CA VAL A 29 27.09 22.83 8.24
C VAL A 29 27.11 24.36 8.11
N LYS A 30 25.96 24.98 7.81
CA LYS A 30 25.77 26.39 7.39
C LYS A 30 26.22 26.72 5.96
N ASN A 31 25.32 26.58 4.98
CA ASN A 31 25.18 27.49 3.82
C ASN A 31 23.97 27.12 2.91
N ALA A 32 22.78 26.94 3.49
CA ALA A 32 21.54 26.74 2.73
C ALA A 32 20.93 28.09 2.26
N SER A 33 21.71 28.91 1.56
CA SER A 33 21.32 30.28 1.19
C SER A 33 22.08 30.87 0.00
N LYS A 34 22.48 30.04 -0.97
CA LYS A 34 23.14 30.49 -2.21
C LYS A 34 22.38 29.99 -3.44
N LEU A 35 21.49 30.83 -3.94
CA LEU A 35 20.86 30.69 -5.25
C LEU A 35 21.91 30.71 -6.35
N THR A 36 21.64 30.03 -7.47
CA THR A 36 22.54 29.98 -8.63
C THR A 36 22.60 31.35 -9.34
N PRO A 37 23.67 31.63 -10.12
CA PRO A 37 23.81 32.91 -10.82
C PRO A 37 22.63 33.29 -11.72
N ALA A 38 21.94 32.31 -12.31
CA ALA A 38 20.74 32.51 -13.13
C ALA A 38 19.60 33.17 -12.33
N VAL A 39 19.25 32.62 -11.16
CA VAL A 39 18.18 33.16 -10.31
C VAL A 39 18.56 34.52 -9.73
N ARG A 40 19.85 34.77 -9.51
CA ARG A 40 20.33 36.10 -9.10
C ARG A 40 20.10 37.16 -10.17
N LYS A 41 20.39 36.84 -11.44
CA LYS A 41 20.13 37.73 -12.58
C LYS A 41 18.63 38.08 -12.71
N ALA A 42 17.75 37.12 -12.47
CA ALA A 42 16.29 37.32 -12.48
C ALA A 42 15.77 38.22 -11.33
N LYS A 43 16.47 38.28 -10.18
CA LYS A 43 16.13 39.19 -9.06
C LYS A 43 16.73 40.59 -9.15
N GLU A 44 17.81 40.76 -9.91
CA GLU A 44 18.49 42.05 -10.07
C GLU A 44 17.93 42.85 -11.27
N SER A 45 17.24 42.19 -12.22
CA SER A 45 16.33 42.86 -13.16
C SER A 45 14.99 43.19 -12.51
N GLY A 46 14.74 44.46 -12.20
CA GLY A 46 13.48 44.96 -11.62
C GLY A 46 12.25 44.93 -12.55
N ALA A 47 12.16 43.94 -13.44
CA ALA A 47 10.98 43.73 -14.26
C ALA A 47 9.87 43.11 -13.40
N GLN A 48 8.77 43.84 -13.19
CA GLN A 48 7.48 43.22 -12.89
C GLN A 48 7.02 42.51 -14.16
N GLY A 49 7.55 41.31 -14.39
CA GLY A 49 7.02 40.39 -15.38
C GLY A 49 5.63 39.97 -14.95
N HIS A 50 4.60 40.64 -15.48
CA HIS A 50 3.33 39.97 -15.74
C HIS A 50 3.67 38.81 -16.66
N TYR A 51 3.79 37.61 -16.10
CA TYR A 51 3.83 36.39 -16.88
C TYR A 51 2.44 36.19 -17.46
N GLU A 52 2.23 36.67 -18.68
CA GLU A 52 1.11 36.28 -19.55
C GLU A 52 1.33 34.83 -20.02
N GLY A 53 1.53 33.92 -19.07
CA GLY A 53 1.37 32.50 -19.30
C GLY A 53 -0.11 32.25 -19.54
N ASN A 54 -0.44 31.69 -20.70
CA ASN A 54 -1.80 31.38 -21.10
C ASN A 54 -2.35 30.22 -20.24
N THR A 55 -2.77 30.53 -19.01
CA THR A 55 -3.30 29.54 -18.07
C THR A 55 -4.68 29.10 -18.52
N SER A 56 -4.76 27.95 -19.19
CA SER A 56 -6.02 27.31 -19.52
C SER A 56 -6.84 27.09 -18.26
N THR A 57 -8.13 27.40 -18.30
CA THR A 57 -9.02 27.06 -17.21
C THR A 57 -9.36 25.58 -17.27
N MET A 58 -9.83 25.02 -16.15
CA MET A 58 -10.37 23.67 -16.15
C MET A 58 -11.55 23.51 -17.15
N GLU A 59 -12.30 24.56 -17.50
CA GLU A 59 -13.28 24.48 -18.59
C GLU A 59 -12.62 24.28 -19.96
N ASP A 60 -11.48 24.91 -20.20
CA ASP A 60 -10.78 24.86 -21.49
C ASP A 60 -10.06 23.52 -21.69
N ASP A 61 -9.47 22.95 -20.65
CA ASP A 61 -8.89 21.59 -20.71
C ASP A 61 -9.98 20.54 -21.01
N ILE A 62 -11.18 20.65 -20.41
CA ILE A 62 -12.29 19.71 -20.69
C ILE A 62 -12.77 19.87 -22.14
N ARG A 63 -12.84 21.10 -22.67
CA ARG A 63 -13.11 21.36 -24.09
C ARG A 63 -12.03 20.78 -25.00
N ALA A 64 -10.76 20.93 -24.64
CA ALA A 64 -9.61 20.42 -25.40
C ALA A 64 -9.57 18.89 -25.45
N LEU A 65 -10.01 18.21 -24.38
CA LEU A 65 -10.26 16.76 -24.38
C LEU A 65 -11.47 16.34 -25.22
N GLY A 66 -12.26 17.27 -25.76
CA GLY A 66 -13.51 16.95 -26.47
C GLY A 66 -14.55 16.33 -25.55
N LEU A 67 -14.89 17.04 -24.47
CA LEU A 67 -15.88 16.66 -23.46
C LEU A 67 -16.78 17.85 -23.11
N GLU A 68 -18.01 17.58 -22.67
CA GLU A 68 -18.98 18.62 -22.27
C GLU A 68 -18.70 19.10 -20.84
N ALA A 69 -18.19 20.33 -20.68
CA ALA A 69 -17.79 20.88 -19.38
C ALA A 69 -18.90 20.85 -18.31
N GLU A 70 -20.17 21.02 -18.70
CA GLU A 70 -21.33 21.01 -17.80
C GLU A 70 -21.62 19.64 -17.16
N ARG A 71 -21.03 18.54 -17.69
CA ARG A 71 -21.13 17.19 -17.10
C ARG A 71 -20.13 16.96 -15.95
N PHE A 72 -19.04 17.73 -15.90
CA PHE A 72 -17.94 17.53 -14.96
C PHE A 72 -17.80 18.67 -13.95
N LEU A 73 -18.24 19.87 -14.30
CA LEU A 73 -18.30 21.02 -13.41
C LEU A 73 -19.71 21.14 -12.84
N GLY A 74 -19.83 21.05 -11.52
CA GLY A 74 -21.11 21.15 -10.81
C GLY A 74 -21.85 22.46 -11.11
N PRO A 75 -23.18 22.50 -10.87
CA PRO A 75 -24.02 23.64 -11.25
C PRO A 75 -23.47 24.94 -10.69
N LYS A 76 -23.11 25.88 -11.59
CA LYS A 76 -22.49 27.15 -11.25
C LYS A 76 -23.31 27.88 -10.19
N LEU A 77 -22.73 28.06 -8.99
CA LEU A 77 -23.41 28.65 -7.85
C LEU A 77 -23.81 30.10 -8.14
N GLY A 78 -25.07 30.28 -8.55
CA GLY A 78 -25.64 31.59 -8.86
C GLY A 78 -25.57 32.54 -7.67
N LYS A 79 -25.39 33.83 -7.96
CA LYS A 79 -25.26 34.92 -6.96
C LYS A 79 -26.47 34.95 -6.01
N GLY A 80 -26.33 34.32 -4.84
CA GLY A 80 -27.37 34.16 -3.83
C GLY A 80 -27.43 32.76 -3.17
N GLY A 81 -26.88 31.72 -3.80
CA GLY A 81 -27.13 30.32 -3.39
C GLY A 81 -26.55 29.84 -2.05
N ALA A 82 -25.64 30.59 -1.41
CA ALA A 82 -24.84 30.12 -0.28
C ALA A 82 -25.61 29.84 1.03
N ALA A 83 -26.91 30.17 1.12
CA ALA A 83 -27.71 30.01 2.33
C ALA A 83 -28.84 28.95 2.26
N GLU A 84 -29.26 28.51 1.07
CA GLU A 84 -30.41 27.58 0.93
C GLU A 84 -30.03 26.10 0.79
N VAL A 85 -28.83 25.78 0.30
CA VAL A 85 -28.44 24.39 -0.03
C VAL A 85 -28.38 23.49 1.22
N LEU A 86 -28.08 24.05 2.40
CA LEU A 86 -28.13 23.34 3.69
C LEU A 86 -29.51 23.38 4.39
N GLY A 87 -30.51 24.05 3.81
CA GLY A 87 -31.87 24.11 4.36
C GLY A 87 -32.90 23.31 3.55
N ASN A 88 -32.77 23.27 2.22
CA ASN A 88 -33.89 22.91 1.33
C ASN A 88 -33.86 21.46 0.81
N ARG A 89 -33.75 20.49 1.73
CA ARG A 89 -34.04 19.06 1.46
C ARG A 89 -35.12 18.44 2.37
N ALA A 90 -35.89 19.28 3.07
CA ALA A 90 -36.85 18.86 4.08
C ALA A 90 -38.29 19.45 3.93
N SER A 91 -38.67 20.03 2.78
CA SER A 91 -40.06 20.51 2.59
C SER A 91 -40.54 20.71 1.13
N ARG A 92 -40.61 19.65 0.32
CA ARG A 92 -41.46 19.63 -0.90
C ARG A 92 -42.24 18.32 -1.06
N GLY A 93 -43.47 18.31 -0.56
CA GLY A 93 -44.39 17.17 -0.60
C GLY A 93 -45.84 17.59 -0.47
N ALA A 94 -46.36 18.35 -1.45
CA ALA A 94 -47.77 18.73 -1.52
C ALA A 94 -48.21 18.96 -2.98
N GLY A 95 -49.19 18.17 -3.44
CA GLY A 95 -49.87 18.35 -4.74
C GLY A 95 -49.67 17.20 -5.74
N GLY A 96 -50.77 16.53 -6.12
CA GLY A 96 -50.80 15.46 -7.13
C GLY A 96 -50.57 14.06 -6.56
N GLY A 97 -51.60 13.18 -6.61
CA GLY A 97 -51.57 11.86 -5.99
C GLY A 97 -51.95 10.71 -6.92
N VAL A 98 -51.28 9.57 -6.73
CA VAL A 98 -51.57 8.23 -7.26
C VAL A 98 -51.23 7.26 -6.11
N PRO A 99 -52.01 6.19 -5.83
CA PRO A 99 -51.99 5.53 -4.53
C PRO A 99 -50.70 4.76 -4.18
N ASP A 100 -50.41 4.73 -2.89
CA ASP A 100 -49.16 4.26 -2.28
C ASP A 100 -49.40 2.98 -1.46
N ALA A 101 -49.03 1.83 -2.04
CA ALA A 101 -49.17 0.51 -1.40
C ALA A 101 -47.94 -0.40 -1.66
N GLU A 102 -47.56 -0.61 -2.92
CA GLU A 102 -46.56 -1.64 -3.28
C GLU A 102 -45.09 -1.19 -3.10
N ARG A 103 -44.79 0.11 -3.05
CA ARG A 103 -43.40 0.61 -2.92
C ARG A 103 -42.77 0.34 -1.56
N LYS A 104 -43.56 0.30 -0.49
CA LYS A 104 -43.05 0.21 0.89
C LYS A 104 -42.60 -1.21 1.30
N GLU A 105 -43.10 -2.25 0.63
CA GLU A 105 -42.69 -3.63 0.93
C GLU A 105 -41.32 -3.98 0.33
N VAL A 106 -40.97 -3.37 -0.83
CA VAL A 106 -39.68 -3.62 -1.51
C VAL A 106 -38.52 -2.94 -0.76
N GLU A 107 -38.64 -1.64 -0.47
CA GLU A 107 -37.57 -0.88 0.23
C GLU A 107 -37.27 -1.39 1.65
N HIS A 108 -38.22 -2.09 2.29
CA HIS A 108 -38.01 -2.70 3.61
C HIS A 108 -37.34 -4.08 3.50
N ARG A 109 -37.66 -4.87 2.46
CA ARG A 109 -36.97 -6.16 2.19
C ARG A 109 -35.50 -5.96 1.82
N ASP A 110 -35.18 -4.99 0.97
CA ASP A 110 -33.80 -4.74 0.56
C ASP A 110 -32.93 -4.12 1.65
N ARG A 111 -33.53 -3.35 2.58
CA ARG A 111 -32.84 -2.90 3.79
C ARG A 111 -32.56 -4.06 4.75
N ASN A 112 -33.56 -4.91 5.03
CA ASN A 112 -33.36 -6.08 5.89
C ASN A 112 -32.28 -7.02 5.33
N ARG A 113 -32.35 -7.38 4.03
CA ARG A 113 -31.33 -8.25 3.39
C ARG A 113 -29.90 -7.72 3.51
N LYS A 114 -29.70 -6.40 3.40
CA LYS A 114 -28.36 -5.78 3.54
C LYS A 114 -27.87 -5.78 4.99
N VAL A 115 -28.77 -5.65 5.96
CA VAL A 115 -28.44 -5.76 7.40
C VAL A 115 -28.20 -7.23 7.80
N GLU A 116 -28.99 -8.16 7.29
CA GLU A 116 -28.85 -9.61 7.50
C GLU A 116 -27.51 -10.12 6.94
N SER A 117 -27.18 -9.79 5.68
CA SER A 117 -25.88 -10.13 5.08
C SER A 117 -24.69 -9.57 5.88
N ALA A 118 -24.75 -8.31 6.31
CA ALA A 118 -23.67 -7.70 7.10
C ALA A 118 -23.56 -8.31 8.51
N ALA A 119 -24.69 -8.70 9.12
CA ALA A 119 -24.71 -9.38 10.41
C ALA A 119 -24.19 -10.83 10.30
N GLU A 120 -24.49 -11.55 9.22
CA GLU A 120 -23.97 -12.90 8.96
C GLU A 120 -22.45 -12.90 8.75
N ASP A 121 -21.91 -11.94 7.98
CA ASP A 121 -20.45 -11.82 7.78
C ASP A 121 -19.72 -11.53 9.10
N VAL A 122 -20.23 -10.59 9.92
CA VAL A 122 -19.64 -10.25 11.23
C VAL A 122 -19.78 -11.41 12.23
N ALA A 123 -20.93 -12.05 12.32
CA ALA A 123 -21.14 -13.19 13.21
C ALA A 123 -20.27 -14.40 12.81
N GLN A 124 -20.02 -14.61 11.52
CA GLN A 124 -19.08 -15.63 11.07
C GLN A 124 -17.63 -15.28 11.39
N GLU A 125 -17.22 -14.02 11.31
CA GLU A 125 -15.87 -13.59 11.73
C GLU A 125 -15.65 -13.77 13.24
N GLU A 126 -16.61 -13.37 14.08
CA GLU A 126 -16.57 -13.63 15.54
C GLU A 126 -16.57 -15.15 15.84
N SER A 127 -17.37 -15.95 15.13
CA SER A 127 -17.39 -17.42 15.30
C SER A 127 -16.04 -18.07 14.98
N ARG A 128 -15.26 -17.48 14.07
CA ARG A 128 -13.97 -18.00 13.61
C ARG A 128 -12.85 -17.72 14.62
N ASP A 129 -12.91 -16.59 15.31
CA ASP A 129 -12.02 -16.32 16.45
C ASP A 129 -12.39 -17.17 17.68
N GLY A 130 -13.67 -17.59 17.81
CA GLY A 130 -14.12 -18.58 18.80
C GLY A 130 -13.69 -20.02 18.51
N LEU A 131 -13.88 -20.53 17.29
CA LEU A 131 -13.58 -21.92 16.91
C LEU A 131 -12.09 -22.28 17.08
N HIS A 132 -11.19 -21.32 16.90
CA HIS A 132 -9.75 -21.52 17.14
C HIS A 132 -9.39 -21.77 18.62
N LEU A 133 -10.30 -21.62 19.58
CA LEU A 133 -10.08 -21.99 20.99
C LEU A 133 -10.42 -23.46 21.29
N GLU A 134 -11.40 -24.06 20.60
CA GLU A 134 -11.78 -25.46 20.84
C GLU A 134 -10.93 -26.46 20.03
N GLU A 135 -10.62 -26.18 18.77
CA GLU A 135 -9.79 -27.08 17.94
C GLU A 135 -8.35 -27.23 18.50
N ALA A 136 -7.84 -26.19 19.19
CA ALA A 136 -6.54 -26.23 19.85
C ALA A 136 -6.47 -27.23 21.04
N SER A 137 -7.61 -27.68 21.56
CA SER A 137 -7.67 -28.60 22.73
C SER A 137 -8.02 -30.05 22.37
N ASN A 138 -8.64 -30.32 21.22
CA ASN A 138 -9.22 -31.63 20.90
C ASN A 138 -8.37 -32.57 20.02
N VAL A 139 -7.18 -32.15 19.58
CA VAL A 139 -6.27 -32.99 18.77
C VAL A 139 -5.36 -33.90 19.65
N LEU A 140 -5.36 -33.71 20.98
CA LEU A 140 -4.53 -34.47 21.93
C LEU A 140 -5.34 -35.12 23.07
N LEU A 141 -6.40 -35.89 22.76
CA LEU A 141 -6.88 -37.02 23.59
C LEU A 141 -8.10 -37.73 22.94
N ARG A 142 -7.88 -38.92 22.34
CA ARG A 142 -8.81 -40.09 22.33
C ARG A 142 -8.26 -41.24 21.48
N GLY A 143 -7.57 -42.17 22.13
CA GLY A 143 -7.37 -43.53 21.64
C GLY A 143 -8.06 -44.52 22.59
N SER A 144 -8.83 -45.45 22.03
CA SER A 144 -9.53 -46.55 22.73
C SER A 144 -10.66 -46.17 23.71
N THR A 145 -11.87 -46.67 23.44
CA THR A 145 -12.51 -47.65 24.36
C THR A 145 -13.68 -48.39 23.69
N ALA A 146 -13.75 -49.68 23.97
CA ALA A 146 -14.93 -50.58 23.97
C ALA A 146 -15.98 -50.51 22.83
N ASN A 147 -16.15 -51.63 22.12
CA ASN A 147 -17.40 -51.99 21.43
C ASN A 147 -17.87 -53.38 21.88
N LYS A 148 -19.17 -53.53 22.13
CA LYS A 148 -19.92 -54.72 22.58
C LYS A 148 -21.41 -54.44 22.32
N ASP A 149 -22.27 -55.38 21.91
CA ASP A 149 -22.13 -56.82 21.62
C ASP A 149 -22.61 -57.09 20.14
N HIS A 150 -22.77 -58.30 19.56
CA HIS A 150 -22.94 -59.67 20.09
C HIS A 150 -22.65 -60.76 19.02
N THR A 151 -22.98 -62.02 19.35
CA THR A 151 -23.07 -63.23 18.48
C THR A 151 -21.82 -63.87 17.83
N SER A 152 -21.23 -64.82 18.59
CA SER A 152 -21.02 -66.24 18.20
C SER A 152 -19.82 -66.73 17.36
N SER A 153 -19.10 -67.71 17.94
CA SER A 153 -18.42 -68.87 17.29
C SER A 153 -17.19 -68.64 16.37
N ALA A 154 -16.06 -69.37 16.47
CA ALA A 154 -15.50 -70.29 17.48
C ALA A 154 -14.02 -70.63 17.15
N ILE A 155 -13.35 -71.46 17.98
CA ILE A 155 -12.04 -72.15 17.75
C ILE A 155 -10.78 -71.28 18.02
N ALA A 156 -9.64 -71.93 18.32
CA ALA A 156 -8.38 -71.41 18.93
C ALA A 156 -7.18 -72.29 18.47
N PRO A 157 -5.97 -72.32 19.10
CA PRO A 157 -5.02 -71.27 19.55
C PRO A 157 -3.59 -71.48 18.95
N THR A 158 -2.51 -71.46 19.77
CA THR A 158 -1.03 -71.60 19.52
C THR A 158 -0.30 -70.28 19.14
N GLU A 159 0.76 -69.78 19.83
CA GLU A 159 2.10 -70.31 20.23
C GLU A 159 3.13 -70.20 19.06
N GLU A 160 4.46 -69.99 19.24
CA GLU A 160 5.36 -70.05 20.42
C GLU A 160 6.21 -68.74 20.60
N ASP A 161 7.52 -68.79 20.91
CA ASP A 161 8.39 -67.66 21.34
C ASP A 161 9.92 -67.87 21.03
N VAL A 162 10.81 -67.02 21.55
CA VAL A 162 12.25 -67.20 21.95
C VAL A 162 13.32 -66.34 21.22
N HIS A 163 13.69 -65.22 21.87
CA HIS A 163 15.02 -64.91 22.50
C HIS A 163 16.37 -64.90 21.66
N PRO A 164 17.57 -64.52 22.20
CA PRO A 164 18.26 -63.29 21.73
C PRO A 164 19.80 -63.35 21.41
N GLU A 165 20.42 -62.15 21.33
CA GLU A 165 21.87 -61.82 21.53
C GLU A 165 22.87 -62.09 20.36
N SER A 166 24.01 -61.36 20.15
CA SER A 166 24.71 -60.31 20.94
C SER A 166 25.60 -59.37 20.07
N LYS A 167 25.92 -58.14 20.57
CA LYS A 167 27.17 -57.32 20.33
C LYS A 167 27.50 -56.75 18.92
N ASP A 168 28.23 -55.65 18.73
CA ASP A 168 28.73 -54.60 19.66
C ASP A 168 28.96 -53.21 18.98
N HIS A 169 28.78 -52.14 19.78
CA HIS A 169 29.17 -50.70 19.70
C HIS A 169 29.74 -49.99 18.43
N ILE A 170 29.27 -48.74 18.25
CA ILE A 170 30.04 -47.47 18.47
C ILE A 170 29.06 -46.34 18.92
N SER A 171 29.50 -45.42 19.78
CA SER A 171 28.73 -44.29 20.40
C SER A 171 29.39 -42.92 20.12
N ALA A 172 28.93 -41.72 20.51
CA ALA A 172 27.90 -41.21 21.45
C ALA A 172 27.30 -39.87 20.91
N SER A 173 26.19 -39.24 21.38
CA SER A 173 25.59 -39.03 22.73
C SER A 173 26.36 -38.03 23.63
N LEU A 174 25.77 -37.11 24.42
CA LEU A 174 24.37 -36.72 24.65
C LEU A 174 24.24 -35.25 25.14
N ALA A 175 23.00 -34.88 25.47
CA ALA A 175 22.43 -33.65 25.98
C ALA A 175 22.71 -33.26 27.46
N THR A 176 22.37 -32.00 27.78
CA THR A 176 21.83 -31.42 29.05
C THR A 176 22.05 -32.12 30.42
N GLN A 177 22.44 -31.34 31.45
CA GLN A 177 21.46 -30.80 32.44
C GLN A 177 22.01 -29.75 33.45
N HIS A 178 21.08 -28.90 33.89
CA HIS A 178 20.90 -28.06 35.09
C HIS A 178 22.00 -27.69 36.14
N ALA A 179 21.75 -26.47 36.68
CA ALA A 179 21.81 -26.03 38.09
C ALA A 179 23.06 -25.29 38.63
N SER A 180 22.77 -24.50 39.67
CA SER A 180 23.56 -23.41 40.26
C SER A 180 24.35 -23.82 41.51
N ASP A 181 25.44 -23.11 41.80
CA ASP A 181 25.57 -22.42 43.10
C ASP A 181 26.69 -21.35 43.08
N ALA A 182 26.97 -20.72 44.24
CA ALA A 182 27.58 -19.38 44.31
C ALA A 182 28.91 -19.24 45.10
N HIS A 183 29.51 -18.05 44.95
CA HIS A 183 30.38 -17.31 45.90
C HIS A 183 31.93 -17.54 45.95
N VAL A 184 32.64 -16.46 45.54
CA VAL A 184 33.67 -15.70 46.33
C VAL A 184 35.17 -16.10 46.27
N LEU A 185 36.03 -15.05 46.26
CA LEU A 185 37.52 -14.98 46.27
C LEU A 185 38.27 -15.41 44.98
N GLY A 186 39.38 -14.78 44.54
CA GLY A 186 39.92 -13.45 44.91
C GLY A 186 41.38 -13.14 44.46
N LYS A 187 41.66 -11.86 44.15
CA LYS A 187 42.97 -11.13 44.13
C LYS A 187 44.02 -11.31 42.98
N ARG A 188 44.22 -10.19 42.25
CA ARG A 188 45.49 -9.47 41.92
C ARG A 188 46.60 -10.10 41.02
N LYS A 189 47.06 -9.33 40.01
CA LYS A 189 48.34 -8.55 40.05
C LYS A 189 48.53 -7.57 38.85
N HIS A 190 49.30 -6.50 39.11
CA HIS A 190 50.21 -5.62 38.31
C HIS A 190 50.20 -5.62 36.76
N GLN A 191 50.55 -4.54 36.02
CA GLN A 191 50.99 -3.14 36.32
C GLN A 191 50.59 -2.21 35.11
N THR A 192 51.08 -0.99 34.79
CA THR A 192 52.29 -0.19 35.13
C THR A 192 52.02 1.32 34.99
N ASP A 193 53.01 2.13 35.36
CA ASP A 193 53.22 3.60 35.28
C ASP A 193 53.56 4.07 33.83
N ASP A 194 53.71 5.34 33.40
CA ASP A 194 53.82 6.72 33.97
C ASP A 194 52.92 7.69 33.13
N GLY A 195 52.57 8.97 33.41
CA GLY A 195 53.18 10.13 34.10
C GLY A 195 53.34 11.31 33.07
N GLY A 196 53.13 12.62 33.32
CA GLY A 196 52.59 13.41 34.44
C GLY A 196 52.57 14.94 34.11
N MET A 197 51.92 15.78 34.95
CA MET A 197 51.87 17.28 34.92
C MET A 197 51.22 17.96 33.67
N ASP A 198 50.76 19.23 33.67
CA ASP A 198 50.91 20.35 34.63
C ASP A 198 49.58 21.16 34.86
N ARG A 199 49.66 22.30 35.58
CA ARG A 199 48.58 23.04 36.29
C ARG A 199 47.69 23.98 35.45
N GLY A 200 46.50 24.25 36.00
CA GLY A 200 45.64 25.42 35.75
C GLY A 200 44.55 25.50 36.83
N ASP A 201 44.38 26.65 37.50
CA ASP A 201 43.74 26.76 38.84
C ASP A 201 42.69 27.90 38.90
N VAL A 202 42.11 28.13 40.10
CA VAL A 202 41.42 29.34 40.62
C VAL A 202 39.87 29.32 40.69
N THR A 203 39.37 28.86 41.86
CA THR A 203 38.09 29.25 42.57
C THR A 203 36.72 28.93 41.93
N GLY A 204 35.60 28.75 42.67
CA GLY A 204 35.30 28.81 44.13
C GLY A 204 34.10 29.74 44.38
N THR A 205 32.93 29.35 44.91
CA THR A 205 32.60 28.74 46.24
C THR A 205 31.13 28.23 46.20
N LYS A 206 30.76 27.07 46.77
CA LYS A 206 30.31 26.80 48.16
C LYS A 206 29.31 27.81 48.79
N GLU A 207 28.10 27.33 49.10
CA GLU A 207 27.71 27.14 50.52
C GLU A 207 26.62 26.05 50.71
N GLU A 208 26.45 25.59 51.95
CA GLU A 208 25.49 24.56 52.37
C GLU A 208 24.57 25.11 53.48
N LYS A 209 23.36 24.55 53.63
CA LYS A 209 22.85 23.86 54.85
C LYS A 209 21.34 23.61 54.76
N GLY A 210 20.91 22.43 55.24
CA GLY A 210 19.49 22.13 55.51
C GLY A 210 19.25 21.81 56.99
N LYS A 211 17.99 21.66 57.41
CA LYS A 211 17.61 21.04 58.70
C LYS A 211 16.16 20.56 58.72
N LYS A 212 15.89 19.47 59.45
CA LYS A 212 14.55 18.90 59.71
C LYS A 212 13.84 19.64 60.85
N ARG A 213 12.49 19.62 60.90
CA ARG A 213 11.70 19.56 62.16
C ARG A 213 10.22 19.17 61.94
N VAL A 214 9.66 18.47 62.93
CA VAL A 214 8.30 17.92 63.10
C VAL A 214 8.14 17.58 64.60
N PRO A 215 6.96 17.53 65.27
CA PRO A 215 5.69 18.25 65.10
C PRO A 215 5.47 19.25 66.30
N PRO A 216 4.22 19.61 66.68
CA PRO A 216 3.52 18.86 67.74
C PRO A 216 2.02 18.57 67.44
N GLY A 217 1.29 17.98 68.40
CA GLY A 217 -0.15 17.66 68.31
C GLY A 217 -0.83 17.64 69.70
N LYS A 218 -1.93 16.87 69.85
CA LYS A 218 -2.96 16.89 70.94
C LYS A 218 -4.07 17.95 70.71
N GLU A 219 -5.32 17.83 71.16
CA GLU A 219 -6.19 16.73 71.67
C GLU A 219 -7.66 17.24 71.58
N GLY A 220 -8.73 16.46 71.70
CA GLY A 220 -8.88 14.99 71.86
C GLY A 220 -10.23 14.66 72.52
N GLY A 221 -10.95 13.63 72.06
CA GLY A 221 -12.27 13.25 72.63
C GLY A 221 -12.85 11.98 72.00
N ALA A 222 -13.59 11.20 72.79
CA ALA A 222 -14.15 9.90 72.38
C ALA A 222 -15.54 9.65 72.97
N ALA A 223 -16.40 9.05 72.14
CA ALA A 223 -17.64 8.36 72.50
C ALA A 223 -17.88 7.30 71.41
N GLY A 224 -18.55 6.20 71.74
CA GLY A 224 -18.83 5.14 70.77
C GLY A 224 -20.06 4.33 71.16
N GLU A 225 -20.60 3.59 70.20
CA GLU A 225 -21.67 2.60 70.39
C GLU A 225 -21.60 1.55 69.27
N GLU A 226 -22.10 0.34 69.53
CA GLU A 226 -22.05 -0.81 68.62
C GLU A 226 -23.32 -0.89 67.76
N GLY A 227 -23.23 -1.23 66.46
CA GLY A 227 -24.46 -1.34 65.66
C GLY A 227 -24.35 -1.79 64.19
N VAL A 228 -24.43 -3.10 63.96
CA VAL A 228 -25.12 -3.77 62.81
C VAL A 228 -24.76 -3.35 61.35
N LYS A 229 -23.98 -4.23 60.71
CA LYS A 229 -24.10 -4.71 59.31
C LYS A 229 -24.62 -3.75 58.20
N ARG A 230 -23.72 -3.43 57.25
CA ARG A 230 -23.89 -3.79 55.81
C ARG A 230 -22.57 -3.65 55.06
N GLU A 231 -22.34 -4.51 54.07
CA GLU A 231 -21.27 -4.34 53.09
C GLU A 231 -21.76 -3.35 52.02
N GLU A 232 -21.14 -2.18 51.91
CA GLU A 232 -21.40 -1.28 50.79
C GLU A 232 -20.61 -1.72 49.56
N GLN A 233 -21.34 -2.06 48.50
CA GLN A 233 -20.77 -2.34 47.20
C GLN A 233 -20.22 -1.05 46.59
N ALA A 234 -18.90 -0.94 46.46
CA ALA A 234 -18.29 0.12 45.67
C ALA A 234 -18.78 -0.02 44.20
N PRO A 235 -19.47 0.99 43.63
CA PRO A 235 -20.14 0.84 42.34
C PRO A 235 -19.10 0.78 41.21
N GLY A 236 -18.86 -0.43 40.69
CA GLY A 236 -18.04 -0.66 39.52
C GLY A 236 -18.58 0.15 38.35
N ARG A 237 -17.84 1.19 37.93
CA ARG A 237 -18.26 2.12 36.89
C ARG A 237 -18.16 1.46 35.52
N ILE A 238 -19.19 0.68 35.16
CA ILE A 238 -19.32 0.05 33.85
C ILE A 238 -19.22 1.15 32.78
N LEU A 239 -18.08 1.18 32.09
CA LEU A 239 -17.89 1.94 30.88
C LEU A 239 -18.81 1.34 29.81
N LYS A 240 -20.02 1.90 29.68
CA LYS A 240 -20.86 1.66 28.51
C LYS A 240 -20.00 1.89 27.27
N ARG A 241 -19.82 0.84 26.44
CA ARG A 241 -19.34 1.02 25.06
C ARG A 241 -20.17 2.15 24.44
N ARG A 242 -19.53 3.24 24.03
CA ARG A 242 -20.21 4.29 23.28
C ARG A 242 -20.56 3.69 21.92
N LYS A 243 -21.74 4.04 21.39
CA LYS A 243 -21.94 3.95 19.95
C LYS A 243 -21.20 5.11 19.33
N ASP A 244 -20.09 4.82 18.68
CA ASP A 244 -19.40 5.81 17.87
C ASP A 244 -20.26 6.01 16.62
N ALA A 245 -20.74 7.23 16.36
CA ALA A 245 -21.57 7.49 15.17
C ALA A 245 -20.78 7.34 13.84
N TYR A 246 -19.45 7.21 13.92
CA TYR A 246 -18.65 6.52 12.91
C TYR A 246 -18.38 5.07 13.35
N GLU A 247 -19.40 4.22 13.23
CA GLU A 247 -19.24 2.77 13.40
C GLU A 247 -18.45 2.22 12.19
N ILE A 248 -17.10 2.25 12.29
CA ILE A 248 -16.16 1.60 11.36
C ILE A 248 -16.24 0.07 11.57
N HIS A 249 -17.42 -0.49 11.31
CA HIS A 249 -17.74 -1.90 11.50
C HIS A 249 -16.78 -2.81 10.71
N GLY A 250 -16.31 -3.89 11.35
CA GLY A 250 -15.44 -4.91 10.78
C GLY A 250 -13.98 -4.50 10.48
N LYS A 251 -13.67 -3.22 10.23
CA LYS A 251 -12.34 -2.84 9.67
C LYS A 251 -11.24 -2.50 10.67
N ILE A 252 -11.49 -2.52 11.98
CA ILE A 252 -10.45 -2.33 13.01
C ILE A 252 -10.30 -3.60 13.83
N ALA A 253 -9.23 -4.36 13.59
CA ALA A 253 -8.99 -5.61 14.30
C ALA A 253 -8.75 -5.40 15.81
N HIS A 254 -9.27 -6.33 16.61
CA HIS A 254 -8.94 -6.42 18.03
C HIS A 254 -7.42 -6.58 18.22
N LYS A 255 -6.91 -6.00 19.30
CA LYS A 255 -5.47 -5.94 19.61
C LYS A 255 -4.82 -7.32 19.66
N GLU A 256 -5.54 -8.31 20.19
CA GLU A 256 -5.09 -9.70 20.31
C GLU A 256 -5.11 -10.43 18.96
N SER A 257 -6.13 -10.21 18.12
CA SER A 257 -6.19 -10.78 16.75
C SER A 257 -5.08 -10.19 15.87
N ALA A 258 -4.83 -8.89 15.96
CA ALA A 258 -3.72 -8.23 15.27
C ALA A 258 -2.34 -8.70 15.78
N ALA A 259 -2.14 -8.79 17.10
CA ALA A 259 -0.89 -9.28 17.68
C ALA A 259 -0.60 -10.75 17.31
N ARG A 260 -1.63 -11.58 17.15
CA ARG A 260 -1.51 -12.95 16.62
C ARG A 260 -1.01 -12.96 15.16
N VAL A 261 -1.51 -12.06 14.31
CA VAL A 261 -1.07 -11.97 12.89
C VAL A 261 0.34 -11.37 12.77
N ASP A 262 0.71 -10.40 13.60
CA ASP A 262 2.08 -9.86 13.65
C ASP A 262 3.10 -10.90 14.16
N ALA A 263 2.68 -11.92 14.92
CA ALA A 263 3.55 -12.95 15.49
C ALA A 263 3.82 -14.16 14.56
N ASP A 264 2.91 -14.46 13.61
CA ASP A 264 3.12 -15.40 12.49
C ASP A 264 2.67 -14.73 11.18
N PRO A 265 3.47 -13.79 10.63
CA PRO A 265 3.09 -12.99 9.47
C PRO A 265 2.64 -13.85 8.27
N PRO A 266 1.53 -13.51 7.59
CA PRO A 266 1.01 -14.33 6.49
C PRO A 266 2.01 -14.58 5.35
N LEU A 267 2.98 -13.68 5.12
CA LEU A 267 4.01 -13.89 4.11
C LEU A 267 4.98 -15.02 4.49
N ASP A 268 5.53 -14.99 5.71
CA ASP A 268 6.40 -16.05 6.22
C ASP A 268 5.64 -17.39 6.29
N LYS A 269 4.33 -17.35 6.55
CA LYS A 269 3.44 -18.50 6.54
C LYS A 269 3.21 -19.07 5.13
N LEU A 270 2.99 -18.23 4.12
CA LEU A 270 2.88 -18.65 2.71
C LEU A 270 4.18 -19.28 2.21
N LEU A 271 5.32 -18.64 2.46
CA LEU A 271 6.65 -19.13 2.04
C LEU A 271 7.05 -20.42 2.77
N ARG A 272 6.56 -20.63 4.00
CA ARG A 272 6.72 -21.86 4.78
C ARG A 272 5.85 -22.99 4.22
N VAL A 273 4.54 -22.77 4.12
CA VAL A 273 3.58 -23.76 3.59
C VAL A 273 3.93 -24.19 2.17
N GLN A 274 4.29 -23.26 1.28
CA GLN A 274 4.68 -23.59 -0.10
C GLN A 274 5.94 -24.49 -0.15
N ARG A 275 6.91 -24.26 0.73
CA ARG A 275 8.16 -25.04 0.83
C ARG A 275 7.93 -26.43 1.43
N GLU A 276 7.11 -26.53 2.47
CA GLU A 276 6.74 -27.79 3.11
C GLU A 276 5.92 -28.68 2.16
N THR A 277 5.06 -28.06 1.35
CA THR A 277 4.18 -28.76 0.39
C THR A 277 4.91 -29.18 -0.89
N TRP A 278 5.75 -28.31 -1.48
CA TRP A 278 6.29 -28.50 -2.82
C TRP A 278 7.84 -28.53 -2.92
N GLY A 279 8.55 -28.36 -1.81
CA GLY A 279 10.00 -28.19 -1.78
C GLY A 279 10.48 -26.78 -2.16
N ASN A 280 11.79 -26.62 -2.40
CA ASN A 280 12.33 -25.35 -2.92
C ASN A 280 11.91 -25.16 -4.39
N VAL A 281 10.99 -24.23 -4.63
CA VAL A 281 10.31 -24.09 -5.92
C VAL A 281 11.21 -23.45 -6.99
N GLU A 282 11.82 -22.30 -6.73
CA GLU A 282 12.63 -21.56 -7.73
C GLU A 282 13.77 -22.39 -8.37
N PRO A 283 14.61 -23.13 -7.61
CA PRO A 283 15.68 -23.94 -8.19
C PRO A 283 15.19 -25.13 -9.01
N SER A 284 13.94 -25.57 -8.80
CA SER A 284 13.34 -26.70 -9.52
C SER A 284 12.77 -26.32 -10.89
N LEU A 285 12.42 -25.04 -11.08
CA LEU A 285 11.79 -24.51 -12.30
C LEU A 285 12.80 -23.84 -13.24
N ASN A 286 13.81 -23.16 -12.69
CA ASN A 286 14.88 -22.52 -13.48
C ASN A 286 15.96 -23.50 -13.98
N ALA A 287 15.71 -24.82 -13.87
CA ALA A 287 16.59 -25.86 -14.36
C ALA A 287 16.38 -26.09 -15.87
N SER A 288 17.34 -25.63 -16.69
CA SER A 288 17.41 -25.96 -18.12
C SER A 288 17.24 -27.47 -18.36
N PRO A 289 16.51 -27.91 -19.42
CA PRO A 289 16.22 -29.32 -19.69
C PRO A 289 17.43 -30.27 -19.58
N ASP A 290 18.61 -29.82 -20.04
CA ASP A 290 19.85 -30.60 -20.05
C ASP A 290 20.43 -30.89 -18.65
N LYS A 291 19.96 -30.23 -17.59
CA LYS A 291 20.55 -30.30 -16.23
C LYS A 291 19.78 -31.18 -15.24
N LYS A 292 18.84 -32.02 -15.69
CA LYS A 292 18.15 -32.99 -14.81
C LYS A 292 19.04 -34.20 -14.42
N ARG A 293 20.03 -33.99 -13.54
CA ARG A 293 20.70 -35.04 -12.74
C ARG A 293 21.48 -34.45 -11.55
N GLY A 294 21.12 -34.86 -10.32
CA GLY A 294 22.07 -34.83 -9.19
C GLY A 294 21.87 -33.84 -8.03
N ALA A 295 20.65 -33.54 -7.59
CA ALA A 295 20.43 -32.87 -6.29
C ALA A 295 19.04 -33.18 -5.66
N ALA A 296 18.88 -34.37 -5.06
CA ALA A 296 17.65 -34.72 -4.34
C ALA A 296 17.62 -34.05 -2.95
N SER A 297 16.82 -33.00 -2.78
CA SER A 297 16.62 -32.38 -1.46
C SER A 297 15.71 -33.24 -0.58
N LYS A 298 16.27 -33.81 0.51
CA LYS A 298 15.49 -34.54 1.52
C LYS A 298 14.62 -33.53 2.29
N GLY A 299 13.32 -33.53 2.07
CA GLY A 299 12.37 -32.71 2.85
C GLY A 299 11.06 -32.35 2.15
N ALA A 300 10.98 -32.42 0.82
CA ALA A 300 9.71 -32.23 0.10
C ALA A 300 8.83 -33.49 0.18
N MET A 301 7.52 -33.32 0.29
CA MET A 301 6.58 -34.38 -0.06
C MET A 301 6.58 -34.57 -1.58
N ASP A 302 6.73 -35.80 -2.07
CA ASP A 302 6.67 -36.12 -3.51
C ASP A 302 5.21 -36.20 -3.98
N ILE A 303 4.52 -35.05 -3.95
CA ILE A 303 3.10 -34.94 -4.30
C ILE A 303 2.96 -35.03 -5.82
N GLN A 304 2.70 -36.25 -6.31
CA GLN A 304 2.43 -36.49 -7.72
C GLN A 304 1.14 -35.78 -8.16
N VAL A 305 1.27 -35.00 -9.24
CA VAL A 305 0.18 -34.30 -9.93
C VAL A 305 -0.20 -35.11 -11.18
N GLY A 306 -1.48 -35.17 -11.51
CA GLY A 306 -2.00 -35.93 -12.64
C GLY A 306 -1.67 -35.33 -14.02
N LYS A 307 -1.94 -36.10 -15.09
CA LYS A 307 -1.93 -35.60 -16.47
C LYS A 307 -3.22 -34.81 -16.75
N GLY A 308 -3.17 -33.51 -16.53
CA GLY A 308 -4.21 -32.55 -16.97
C GLY A 308 -3.89 -31.94 -18.34
N GLU A 309 -4.64 -30.90 -18.74
CA GLU A 309 -4.61 -30.35 -20.10
C GLU A 309 -3.93 -28.97 -20.22
N CYS A 310 -3.63 -28.27 -19.13
CA CYS A 310 -2.92 -26.98 -19.18
C CYS A 310 -2.06 -26.67 -17.95
N VAL A 311 -1.25 -25.63 -18.09
CA VAL A 311 -0.64 -24.85 -17.01
C VAL A 311 -1.32 -23.47 -16.97
N VAL A 312 -1.71 -23.01 -15.79
CA VAL A 312 -2.36 -21.70 -15.62
C VAL A 312 -1.39 -20.69 -15.01
N TYR A 313 -1.27 -19.51 -15.61
CA TYR A 313 -0.86 -18.31 -14.90
C TYR A 313 -2.12 -17.57 -14.44
N TRP A 314 -2.30 -17.43 -13.14
CA TRP A 314 -3.37 -16.63 -12.56
C TRP A 314 -2.86 -15.20 -12.39
N MET A 315 -3.36 -14.27 -13.19
CA MET A 315 -3.11 -12.82 -13.14
C MET A 315 -4.05 -12.15 -12.12
N ARG A 316 -3.59 -11.07 -11.48
CA ARG A 316 -4.39 -10.22 -10.58
C ARG A 316 -4.45 -8.78 -11.10
N MET A 317 -5.05 -7.90 -10.30
CA MET A 317 -5.09 -6.44 -10.55
C MET A 317 -3.72 -5.76 -10.33
N GLU A 318 -2.74 -6.49 -9.82
CA GLU A 318 -1.45 -6.00 -9.30
C GLU A 318 -0.25 -6.31 -10.21
N ASP A 319 -0.45 -7.11 -11.25
CA ASP A 319 0.58 -7.62 -12.18
C ASP A 319 0.08 -7.70 -13.63
N MET A 320 -0.76 -6.75 -14.05
CA MET A 320 -1.42 -6.68 -15.36
C MET A 320 -0.46 -6.31 -16.52
N ARG A 321 0.54 -7.17 -16.80
CA ARG A 321 1.50 -7.04 -17.90
C ARG A 321 2.03 -8.39 -18.39
N VAL A 322 2.48 -8.46 -19.65
CA VAL A 322 3.15 -9.65 -20.22
C VAL A 322 4.69 -9.57 -20.20
N ILE A 323 5.25 -8.37 -20.10
CA ILE A 323 6.69 -8.09 -20.00
C ILE A 323 7.12 -8.05 -18.53
N ASP A 324 8.31 -8.54 -18.20
CA ASP A 324 8.89 -8.48 -16.85
C ASP A 324 7.94 -8.99 -15.74
N ASN A 325 7.35 -10.16 -15.95
CA ASN A 325 6.39 -10.79 -15.05
C ASN A 325 6.91 -12.16 -14.60
N HIS A 326 7.39 -12.25 -13.35
CA HIS A 326 8.11 -13.44 -12.86
C HIS A 326 7.27 -14.73 -12.97
N ALA A 327 6.05 -14.74 -12.42
CA ALA A 327 5.20 -15.92 -12.42
C ALA A 327 4.69 -16.33 -13.80
N LEU A 328 4.41 -15.36 -14.69
CA LEU A 328 4.05 -15.66 -16.08
C LEU A 328 5.23 -16.31 -16.83
N SER A 329 6.45 -15.82 -16.60
CA SER A 329 7.66 -16.38 -17.19
C SER A 329 7.94 -17.80 -16.67
N LEU A 330 7.76 -18.05 -15.37
CA LEU A 330 7.82 -19.39 -14.78
C LEU A 330 6.74 -20.33 -15.33
N ALA A 331 5.50 -19.85 -15.49
CA ALA A 331 4.40 -20.63 -16.05
C ALA A 331 4.69 -21.04 -17.51
N ASN A 332 5.14 -20.11 -18.34
CA ASN A 332 5.59 -20.33 -19.72
C ASN A 332 6.72 -21.38 -19.80
N ASN A 333 7.74 -21.25 -18.95
CA ASN A 333 8.87 -22.18 -18.92
C ASN A 333 8.45 -23.59 -18.44
N HIS A 334 7.60 -23.67 -17.43
CA HIS A 334 7.07 -24.94 -16.93
C HIS A 334 6.14 -25.63 -17.92
N ALA A 335 5.25 -24.88 -18.58
CA ALA A 335 4.35 -25.34 -19.64
C ALA A 335 5.09 -26.12 -20.74
N LYS A 336 6.17 -25.53 -21.28
CA LYS A 336 7.09 -26.18 -22.23
C LYS A 336 7.73 -27.45 -21.67
N VAL A 337 8.19 -27.42 -20.41
CA VAL A 337 8.87 -28.55 -19.75
C VAL A 337 7.94 -29.75 -19.51
N VAL A 338 6.62 -29.52 -19.37
CA VAL A 338 5.62 -30.60 -19.24
C VAL A 338 4.89 -30.93 -20.56
N GLY A 339 5.11 -30.16 -21.63
CA GLY A 339 4.43 -30.34 -22.92
C GLY A 339 2.93 -30.01 -22.86
N LEU A 340 2.54 -28.97 -22.11
CA LEU A 340 1.16 -28.50 -22.00
C LEU A 340 1.06 -27.03 -22.40
N PRO A 341 -0.08 -26.59 -22.96
CA PRO A 341 -0.34 -25.18 -23.27
C PRO A 341 -0.47 -24.31 -22.01
N LEU A 342 -0.10 -23.05 -22.16
CA LEU A 342 -0.28 -21.99 -21.18
C LEU A 342 -1.66 -21.34 -21.35
N VAL A 343 -2.39 -21.18 -20.24
CA VAL A 343 -3.64 -20.42 -20.13
C VAL A 343 -3.45 -19.28 -19.13
N VAL A 344 -3.97 -18.09 -19.42
CA VAL A 344 -4.03 -16.99 -18.45
C VAL A 344 -5.44 -16.89 -17.89
N LEU A 345 -5.52 -16.86 -16.56
CA LEU A 345 -6.76 -16.69 -15.80
C LEU A 345 -6.72 -15.35 -15.07
N PHE A 346 -7.81 -14.58 -15.12
CA PHE A 346 -8.10 -13.52 -14.16
C PHE A 346 -9.44 -13.84 -13.47
N VAL A 347 -9.58 -13.46 -12.20
CA VAL A 347 -10.83 -13.61 -11.46
C VAL A 347 -11.23 -12.25 -10.88
N ALA A 348 -12.34 -11.70 -11.34
CA ALA A 348 -12.89 -10.42 -10.90
C ALA A 348 -13.72 -10.61 -9.61
N THR A 349 -13.07 -10.40 -8.46
CA THR A 349 -13.63 -10.76 -7.15
C THR A 349 -14.38 -9.59 -6.50
N THR A 350 -15.64 -9.42 -6.92
CA THR A 350 -16.49 -8.28 -6.53
C THR A 350 -16.65 -8.11 -5.01
N GLY A 351 -16.58 -9.21 -4.24
CA GLY A 351 -16.57 -9.19 -2.78
C GLY A 351 -15.30 -8.60 -2.16
N ASP A 352 -14.12 -8.92 -2.70
CA ASP A 352 -12.85 -8.30 -2.26
C ASP A 352 -12.84 -6.81 -2.62
N TRP A 353 -13.25 -6.46 -3.83
CA TRP A 353 -13.23 -5.08 -4.30
C TRP A 353 -14.10 -4.15 -3.43
N ARG A 354 -15.22 -4.66 -2.90
CA ARG A 354 -16.09 -3.93 -1.94
C ARG A 354 -15.46 -3.89 -0.55
N ALA A 355 -14.90 -5.01 -0.07
CA ALA A 355 -14.23 -5.08 1.24
C ALA A 355 -12.99 -4.19 1.32
N HIS A 356 -12.26 -4.04 0.22
CA HIS A 356 -11.03 -3.25 0.08
C HIS A 356 -11.25 -1.85 -0.52
N ASP A 357 -12.50 -1.34 -0.48
CA ASP A 357 -12.87 0.03 -0.83
C ASP A 357 -12.40 0.50 -2.23
N ARG A 358 -12.33 -0.40 -3.24
CA ARG A 358 -11.75 -0.07 -4.56
C ARG A 358 -12.63 0.94 -5.33
N SER A 359 -12.04 1.99 -5.89
CA SER A 359 -12.77 2.96 -6.72
C SER A 359 -13.33 2.37 -8.02
N ALA A 360 -14.47 2.89 -8.49
CA ALA A 360 -15.02 2.53 -9.82
C ALA A 360 -14.02 2.82 -10.96
N ARG A 361 -13.23 3.90 -10.83
CA ARG A 361 -12.16 4.28 -11.78
C ARG A 361 -11.04 3.24 -11.83
N ARG A 362 -10.67 2.67 -10.68
CA ARG A 362 -9.70 1.58 -10.57
C ARG A 362 -10.19 0.32 -11.30
N ILE A 363 -11.47 0.00 -11.16
CA ILE A 363 -12.09 -1.15 -11.84
C ILE A 363 -12.18 -0.92 -13.35
N ASP A 364 -12.62 0.25 -13.81
CA ASP A 364 -12.62 0.59 -15.24
C ASP A 364 -11.22 0.48 -15.87
N PHE A 365 -10.21 1.01 -15.21
CA PHE A 365 -8.83 0.93 -15.66
C PHE A 365 -8.33 -0.53 -15.72
N CYS A 366 -8.73 -1.38 -14.76
CA CYS A 366 -8.49 -2.82 -14.82
C CYS A 366 -9.16 -3.46 -16.05
N LEU A 367 -10.45 -3.22 -16.27
CA LEU A 367 -11.20 -3.78 -17.42
C LEU A 367 -10.64 -3.31 -18.77
N ARG A 368 -10.15 -2.07 -18.88
CA ARG A 368 -9.47 -1.59 -20.10
C ARG A 368 -8.12 -2.27 -20.32
N ASN A 369 -7.30 -2.41 -19.27
CA ASN A 369 -6.03 -3.13 -19.37
C ASN A 369 -6.21 -4.62 -19.67
N LEU A 370 -7.24 -5.28 -19.13
CA LEU A 370 -7.57 -6.67 -19.50
C LEU A 370 -7.91 -6.79 -21.00
N ARG A 371 -8.66 -5.85 -21.59
CA ARG A 371 -8.94 -5.83 -23.04
C ARG A 371 -7.67 -5.58 -23.87
N TYR A 372 -6.72 -4.78 -23.38
CA TYR A 372 -5.40 -4.62 -24.00
C TYR A 372 -4.58 -5.92 -23.95
N LEU A 373 -4.49 -6.56 -22.78
CA LEU A 373 -3.71 -7.79 -22.58
C LEU A 373 -4.28 -8.98 -23.35
N LYS A 374 -5.62 -9.09 -23.46
CA LYS A 374 -6.29 -10.13 -24.25
C LYS A 374 -5.76 -10.15 -25.69
N ARG A 375 -5.63 -8.98 -26.34
CA ARG A 375 -5.11 -8.88 -27.73
C ARG A 375 -3.67 -9.39 -27.84
N LEU A 376 -2.78 -8.97 -26.94
CA LEU A 376 -1.37 -9.41 -26.93
C LEU A 376 -1.20 -10.91 -26.65
N LEU A 377 -2.12 -11.51 -25.89
CA LEU A 377 -2.12 -12.94 -25.58
C LEU A 377 -2.75 -13.76 -26.73
N ASP A 378 -3.83 -13.26 -27.34
CA ASP A 378 -4.47 -13.86 -28.53
C ASP A 378 -3.51 -13.94 -29.73
N GLU A 379 -2.65 -12.93 -29.92
CA GLU A 379 -1.54 -12.92 -30.89
C GLU A 379 -0.56 -14.09 -30.65
N LYS A 380 -0.30 -14.42 -29.38
CA LYS A 380 0.54 -15.53 -28.91
C LYS A 380 -0.21 -16.87 -28.75
N ASN A 381 -1.44 -17.00 -29.24
CA ASN A 381 -2.27 -18.21 -29.05
C ASN A 381 -2.56 -18.55 -27.56
N ILE A 382 -2.42 -17.59 -26.64
CA ILE A 382 -2.68 -17.77 -25.21
C ILE A 382 -4.05 -17.17 -24.89
N PRO A 383 -5.03 -17.93 -24.38
CA PRO A 383 -6.32 -17.38 -24.02
C PRO A 383 -6.23 -16.64 -22.68
N LEU A 384 -6.87 -15.47 -22.61
CA LEU A 384 -7.13 -14.75 -21.36
C LEU A 384 -8.59 -14.97 -20.96
N LEU A 385 -8.79 -15.88 -20.01
CA LEU A 385 -10.08 -16.24 -19.46
C LEU A 385 -10.37 -15.38 -18.22
N VAL A 386 -11.54 -14.75 -18.16
CA VAL A 386 -11.93 -13.83 -17.08
C VAL A 386 -13.22 -14.33 -16.43
N ASP A 387 -13.11 -14.90 -15.22
CA ASP A 387 -14.27 -15.27 -14.40
C ASP A 387 -14.70 -14.07 -13.53
N THR A 388 -15.99 -13.89 -13.29
CA THR A 388 -16.51 -12.84 -12.40
C THR A 388 -17.16 -13.45 -11.15
N TYR A 389 -16.42 -13.44 -10.05
CA TYR A 389 -16.84 -14.08 -8.80
C TYR A 389 -17.65 -13.11 -7.91
N THR A 390 -18.92 -13.47 -7.70
CA THR A 390 -19.90 -12.74 -6.88
C THR A 390 -20.27 -13.43 -5.58
N GLY A 391 -19.67 -14.60 -5.29
CA GLY A 391 -19.88 -15.34 -4.05
C GLY A 391 -19.11 -14.77 -2.85
N ASN A 392 -19.26 -15.42 -1.69
CA ASN A 392 -18.55 -15.03 -0.46
C ASN A 392 -17.02 -15.04 -0.70
N ARG A 393 -16.36 -13.90 -0.44
CA ARG A 393 -14.93 -13.68 -0.72
C ARG A 393 -14.01 -14.69 -0.05
N PHE A 394 -14.33 -15.14 1.17
CA PHE A 394 -13.53 -16.13 1.89
C PHE A 394 -13.62 -17.55 1.31
N ARG A 395 -14.54 -17.80 0.37
CA ARG A 395 -14.65 -19.05 -0.39
C ARG A 395 -13.95 -19.02 -1.76
N LEU A 396 -13.30 -17.91 -2.14
CA LEU A 396 -12.58 -17.75 -3.41
C LEU A 396 -11.56 -18.87 -3.68
N ALA A 397 -10.73 -19.23 -2.70
CA ALA A 397 -9.75 -20.32 -2.85
C ALA A 397 -10.42 -21.67 -3.16
N HIS A 398 -11.50 -21.99 -2.46
CA HIS A 398 -12.31 -23.17 -2.72
C HIS A 398 -12.98 -23.11 -4.10
N HIS A 399 -13.54 -21.96 -4.50
CA HIS A 399 -14.16 -21.79 -5.81
C HIS A 399 -13.14 -21.98 -6.96
N LEU A 400 -11.93 -21.42 -6.81
CA LEU A 400 -10.83 -21.61 -7.76
C LEU A 400 -10.50 -23.10 -7.93
N LEU A 401 -10.37 -23.85 -6.83
CA LEU A 401 -10.04 -25.28 -6.85
C LEU A 401 -11.20 -26.20 -7.26
N THR A 402 -12.46 -25.84 -6.97
CA THR A 402 -13.63 -26.73 -7.22
C THR A 402 -14.41 -26.42 -8.49
N ALA A 403 -14.37 -25.17 -9.00
CA ALA A 403 -15.24 -24.71 -10.08
C ALA A 403 -14.50 -24.11 -11.28
N ILE A 404 -13.26 -23.62 -11.12
CA ILE A 404 -12.46 -23.04 -12.21
C ILE A 404 -11.42 -24.05 -12.70
N LEU A 405 -10.43 -24.38 -11.87
CA LEU A 405 -9.28 -25.20 -12.27
C LEU A 405 -9.64 -26.62 -12.77
N PRO A 406 -10.70 -27.30 -12.25
CA PRO A 406 -11.15 -28.58 -12.81
C PRO A 406 -11.78 -28.46 -14.20
N LYS A 407 -12.50 -27.36 -14.53
CA LYS A 407 -13.02 -27.12 -15.89
C LYS A 407 -11.87 -27.00 -16.90
N LEU A 408 -10.79 -26.35 -16.48
CA LEU A 408 -9.56 -26.17 -17.26
C LEU A 408 -8.65 -27.42 -17.23
N LYS A 409 -8.94 -28.41 -16.36
CA LYS A 409 -8.07 -29.55 -16.01
C LYS A 409 -6.62 -29.10 -15.75
N ALA A 410 -6.48 -27.98 -15.04
CA ALA A 410 -5.19 -27.34 -14.79
C ALA A 410 -4.35 -28.17 -13.81
N THR A 411 -3.11 -28.47 -14.19
CA THR A 411 -2.17 -29.23 -13.34
C THR A 411 -1.41 -28.34 -12.35
N HIS A 412 -1.13 -27.12 -12.78
CA HIS A 412 -0.33 -26.14 -12.05
C HIS A 412 -1.01 -24.77 -12.15
N VAL A 413 -0.97 -23.99 -11.07
CA VAL A 413 -1.34 -22.58 -11.07
C VAL A 413 -0.18 -21.76 -10.53
N PHE A 414 0.29 -20.81 -11.35
CA PHE A 414 1.39 -19.91 -11.03
C PHE A 414 0.87 -18.50 -10.75
N GLY A 415 1.51 -17.82 -9.80
CA GLY A 415 1.14 -16.47 -9.39
C GLY A 415 2.29 -15.66 -8.82
N ASN A 416 2.19 -14.34 -8.93
CA ASN A 416 2.99 -13.42 -8.16
C ASN A 416 2.37 -13.24 -6.75
N ILE A 417 3.16 -12.84 -5.77
CA ILE A 417 2.70 -12.57 -4.41
C ILE A 417 2.12 -11.15 -4.32
N GLU A 418 0.84 -11.05 -3.96
CA GLU A 418 0.24 -9.87 -3.33
C GLU A 418 0.58 -9.91 -1.82
N TYR A 419 0.80 -8.76 -1.18
CA TYR A 419 1.42 -8.68 0.16
C TYR A 419 0.42 -8.37 1.29
N GLU A 420 -0.82 -8.12 0.92
CA GLU A 420 -1.97 -7.82 1.76
C GLU A 420 -2.42 -9.06 2.53
N VAL A 421 -3.02 -8.85 3.72
CA VAL A 421 -3.31 -9.93 4.65
C VAL A 421 -4.36 -10.92 4.14
N ASP A 422 -5.39 -10.46 3.42
CA ASP A 422 -6.43 -11.34 2.88
C ASP A 422 -5.95 -12.13 1.67
N GLU A 423 -5.17 -11.51 0.79
CA GLU A 423 -4.55 -12.09 -0.39
C GLU A 423 -3.51 -13.16 -0.01
N LEU A 424 -2.68 -12.91 1.00
CA LEU A 424 -1.76 -13.92 1.54
C LEU A 424 -2.51 -15.08 2.22
N ARG A 425 -3.62 -14.81 2.94
CA ARG A 425 -4.49 -15.86 3.50
C ARG A 425 -5.12 -16.72 2.39
N ARG A 426 -5.66 -16.08 1.34
CA ARG A 426 -6.21 -16.72 0.13
C ARG A 426 -5.18 -17.66 -0.50
N ASP A 427 -3.96 -17.18 -0.72
CA ASP A 427 -2.91 -17.95 -1.39
C ASP A 427 -2.39 -19.13 -0.55
N ILE A 428 -2.35 -18.99 0.79
CA ILE A 428 -2.10 -20.11 1.71
C ILE A 428 -3.15 -21.22 1.55
N GLU A 429 -4.44 -20.86 1.50
CA GLU A 429 -5.51 -21.85 1.31
C GLU A 429 -5.48 -22.46 -0.10
N VAL A 430 -5.17 -21.69 -1.15
CA VAL A 430 -4.98 -22.23 -2.51
C VAL A 430 -3.86 -23.28 -2.56
N VAL A 431 -2.74 -23.07 -1.86
CA VAL A 431 -1.67 -24.09 -1.75
C VAL A 431 -2.16 -25.35 -1.03
N LYS A 432 -2.81 -25.22 0.13
CA LYS A 432 -3.30 -26.36 0.92
C LYS A 432 -4.34 -27.19 0.15
N LEU A 433 -5.37 -26.53 -0.38
CA LEU A 433 -6.50 -27.17 -1.05
C LEU A 433 -6.04 -27.86 -2.35
N GLY A 434 -5.15 -27.22 -3.12
CA GLY A 434 -4.53 -27.83 -4.30
C GLY A 434 -3.67 -29.05 -4.00
N ALA A 435 -2.97 -29.08 -2.87
CA ALA A 435 -2.19 -30.24 -2.42
C ALA A 435 -3.05 -31.40 -1.88
N ALA A 436 -4.14 -31.07 -1.19
CA ALA A 436 -5.13 -32.02 -0.70
C ALA A 436 -5.86 -32.73 -1.85
N GLY A 437 -6.10 -32.03 -2.96
CA GLY A 437 -6.89 -32.51 -4.09
C GLY A 437 -8.34 -32.01 -4.08
N GLU A 438 -8.58 -30.86 -3.46
CA GLU A 438 -9.89 -30.20 -3.41
C GLU A 438 -10.44 -30.00 -4.83
N GLY A 439 -11.74 -30.26 -5.03
CA GLY A 439 -12.33 -30.29 -6.38
C GLY A 439 -12.02 -31.54 -7.20
N GLY A 440 -11.42 -32.58 -6.61
CA GLY A 440 -11.22 -33.90 -7.22
C GLY A 440 -9.93 -34.06 -8.04
N GLN A 441 -9.07 -33.04 -8.09
CA GLN A 441 -7.74 -33.11 -8.69
C GLN A 441 -6.72 -32.37 -7.84
N LYS A 442 -5.48 -32.87 -7.81
CA LYS A 442 -4.36 -32.14 -7.19
C LYS A 442 -3.84 -31.08 -8.16
N VAL A 443 -3.66 -29.86 -7.66
CA VAL A 443 -3.08 -28.74 -8.41
C VAL A 443 -1.88 -28.19 -7.66
N LYS A 444 -0.73 -28.10 -8.33
CA LYS A 444 0.46 -27.47 -7.75
C LYS A 444 0.37 -25.95 -7.87
N ALA A 445 0.04 -25.28 -6.76
CA ALA A 445 -0.01 -23.83 -6.67
C ALA A 445 1.35 -23.25 -6.25
N VAL A 446 1.85 -22.28 -7.02
CA VAL A 446 3.17 -21.64 -6.85
C VAL A 446 3.01 -20.13 -6.83
N PHE A 447 3.56 -19.49 -5.80
CA PHE A 447 3.52 -18.03 -5.61
C PHE A 447 4.92 -17.47 -5.40
N VAL A 448 5.34 -16.50 -6.22
CA VAL A 448 6.71 -15.92 -6.22
C VAL A 448 6.74 -14.41 -6.07
N HIS A 449 7.88 -13.86 -5.63
CA HIS A 449 8.05 -12.42 -5.51
C HIS A 449 8.22 -11.74 -6.87
N ASP A 450 7.51 -10.64 -7.09
CA ASP A 450 7.58 -9.85 -8.33
C ASP A 450 7.29 -8.35 -8.13
N ARG A 451 6.30 -7.99 -7.29
CA ARG A 451 5.83 -6.59 -7.15
C ARG A 451 6.91 -5.59 -6.70
N LEU A 452 7.96 -6.02 -5.98
CA LEU A 452 9.01 -5.16 -5.40
C LEU A 452 10.38 -5.41 -6.05
N ALA A 453 11.30 -4.44 -5.96
CA ALA A 453 12.68 -4.61 -6.43
C ALA A 453 13.53 -5.46 -5.46
N VAL A 454 13.25 -5.37 -4.15
CA VAL A 454 13.83 -6.26 -3.14
C VAL A 454 12.70 -6.96 -2.37
N PRO A 455 12.62 -8.30 -2.38
CA PRO A 455 11.66 -9.03 -1.57
C PRO A 455 11.71 -8.68 -0.07
N PRO A 456 10.57 -8.69 0.65
CA PRO A 456 10.54 -8.51 2.09
C PRO A 456 11.36 -9.58 2.84
N GLY A 457 11.68 -9.32 4.10
CA GLY A 457 12.46 -10.24 4.93
C GLY A 457 13.96 -10.31 4.62
N ILE A 458 14.41 -9.92 3.42
CA ILE A 458 15.84 -9.84 3.07
C ILE A 458 16.55 -8.69 3.82
N LEU A 459 15.94 -7.50 3.86
CA LEU A 459 16.54 -6.30 4.43
C LEU A 459 16.34 -6.23 5.95
N LYS A 460 17.37 -6.64 6.69
CA LYS A 460 17.38 -6.67 8.17
C LYS A 460 18.37 -5.67 8.77
N SER A 461 18.03 -5.16 9.95
CA SER A 461 18.87 -4.29 10.76
C SER A 461 20.09 -5.05 11.34
N GLY A 462 21.06 -4.31 11.90
CA GLY A 462 22.19 -4.91 12.62
C GLY A 462 21.80 -5.71 13.89
N LYS A 463 20.51 -5.73 14.27
CA LYS A 463 19.94 -6.58 15.33
C LYS A 463 19.11 -7.76 14.77
N GLY A 464 19.09 -7.97 13.45
CA GLY A 464 18.26 -8.98 12.78
C GLY A 464 16.78 -8.61 12.65
N THR A 465 16.35 -7.45 13.16
CA THR A 465 14.97 -6.98 13.06
C THR A 465 14.66 -6.38 11.69
N PRO A 466 13.39 -6.30 11.26
CA PRO A 466 12.98 -5.41 10.18
C PRO A 466 13.30 -3.93 10.46
N TYR A 467 13.15 -3.08 9.44
CA TYR A 467 13.37 -1.64 9.53
C TYR A 467 12.04 -0.86 9.64
N ALA A 468 11.90 -0.07 10.71
CA ALA A 468 10.74 0.81 10.94
C ALA A 468 10.99 2.30 10.59
N VAL A 469 12.10 2.61 9.91
CA VAL A 469 12.55 3.97 9.57
C VAL A 469 13.07 3.94 8.14
N TYR A 470 12.61 4.85 7.29
CA TYR A 470 12.87 4.80 5.84
C TYR A 470 14.35 5.02 5.50
N SER A 471 14.98 6.05 6.06
CA SER A 471 16.33 6.46 5.62
C SER A 471 17.44 5.40 5.82
N PRO A 472 17.50 4.61 6.92
CA PRO A 472 18.46 3.51 7.02
C PRO A 472 18.04 2.26 6.22
N TRP A 473 16.74 2.02 5.99
CA TRP A 473 16.25 0.95 5.10
C TRP A 473 16.66 1.24 3.65
N GLN A 474 16.40 2.44 3.16
CA GLN A 474 16.67 2.89 1.79
C GLN A 474 18.16 2.76 1.45
N LYS A 475 19.03 3.10 2.41
CA LYS A 475 20.48 2.94 2.26
C LYS A 475 20.88 1.46 2.08
N GLN A 476 20.20 0.52 2.73
CA GLN A 476 20.44 -0.91 2.51
C GLN A 476 19.77 -1.44 1.25
N TRP A 477 18.55 -1.00 0.92
CA TRP A 477 17.85 -1.34 -0.34
C TRP A 477 18.71 -0.96 -1.55
N ALA A 478 19.21 0.27 -1.61
CA ALA A 478 20.09 0.74 -2.68
C ALA A 478 21.44 0.01 -2.69
N ALA A 479 22.04 -0.24 -1.51
CA ALA A 479 23.30 -0.98 -1.40
C ALA A 479 23.15 -2.49 -1.69
N TYR A 480 21.95 -3.05 -1.57
CA TYR A 480 21.61 -4.42 -1.94
C TYR A 480 21.43 -4.53 -3.45
N LEU A 481 20.62 -3.68 -4.07
CA LEU A 481 20.46 -3.64 -5.54
C LEU A 481 21.76 -3.31 -6.28
N SER A 482 22.66 -2.54 -5.66
CA SER A 482 24.01 -2.27 -6.20
C SER A 482 24.99 -3.45 -6.09
N LYS A 483 24.66 -4.48 -5.30
CA LYS A 483 25.47 -5.71 -5.13
C LYS A 483 24.90 -6.91 -5.88
N ASN A 484 23.58 -6.97 -5.96
CA ASN A 484 22.81 -8.02 -6.61
C ASN A 484 22.05 -7.38 -7.79
N PRO A 485 22.73 -6.96 -8.87
CA PRO A 485 22.10 -6.32 -10.03
C PRO A 485 21.08 -7.22 -10.74
N GLU A 486 21.13 -8.53 -10.54
CA GLU A 486 20.18 -9.53 -11.02
C GLU A 486 18.76 -9.32 -10.47
N ASN A 487 18.61 -8.66 -9.30
CA ASN A 487 17.30 -8.21 -8.80
C ASN A 487 16.62 -7.16 -9.71
N LEU A 488 17.35 -6.61 -10.68
CA LEU A 488 16.86 -5.68 -11.69
C LEU A 488 16.98 -6.25 -13.11
N GLU A 489 17.22 -7.56 -13.28
CA GLU A 489 17.01 -8.20 -14.58
C GLU A 489 15.51 -8.39 -14.82
N GLU A 490 15.08 -8.20 -16.07
CA GLU A 490 13.66 -8.23 -16.46
C GLU A 490 13.28 -9.61 -17.00
N TYR A 491 12.17 -10.16 -16.51
CA TYR A 491 11.73 -11.50 -16.92
C TYR A 491 11.21 -11.51 -18.37
N PRO A 492 11.57 -12.52 -19.20
CA PRO A 492 11.13 -12.59 -20.58
C PRO A 492 9.63 -12.86 -20.67
N GLU A 493 9.03 -12.31 -21.74
CA GLU A 493 7.64 -12.56 -22.14
C GLU A 493 7.32 -14.06 -22.31
N PRO A 494 6.03 -14.44 -22.28
CA PRO A 494 5.61 -15.76 -22.74
C PRO A 494 5.89 -15.94 -24.24
N ASP A 495 6.28 -17.15 -24.63
CA ASP A 495 6.29 -17.56 -26.04
C ASP A 495 4.85 -17.91 -26.47
N ALA A 496 4.63 -18.11 -27.77
CA ALA A 496 3.33 -18.55 -28.24
C ALA A 496 3.06 -20.02 -27.86
N ASN A 497 1.79 -20.35 -27.57
CA ASN A 497 1.34 -21.75 -27.66
C ASN A 497 1.39 -22.22 -29.13
N ASP A 498 1.39 -23.53 -29.37
CA ASP A 498 1.33 -24.09 -30.72
C ASP A 498 0.10 -23.60 -31.50
N ALA A 499 0.24 -23.44 -32.82
CA ALA A 499 -0.73 -22.72 -33.65
C ALA A 499 -2.08 -23.46 -33.78
N ASP A 500 -2.09 -24.79 -33.64
CA ASP A 500 -3.28 -25.64 -33.61
C ASP A 500 -4.05 -25.54 -32.28
N PHE A 501 -3.43 -25.04 -31.20
CA PHE A 501 -4.12 -24.77 -29.95
C PHE A 501 -5.26 -23.76 -30.10
N ARG A 502 -5.26 -22.91 -31.14
CA ARG A 502 -6.42 -22.07 -31.50
C ARG A 502 -7.70 -22.86 -31.77
N GLU A 503 -7.60 -24.13 -32.16
CA GLU A 503 -8.73 -25.05 -32.33
C GLU A 503 -9.05 -25.88 -31.09
N HIS A 504 -8.21 -25.82 -30.05
CA HIS A 504 -8.46 -26.52 -28.79
C HIS A 504 -9.62 -25.89 -28.00
N VAL A 505 -10.40 -26.72 -27.30
CA VAL A 505 -11.58 -26.29 -26.53
C VAL A 505 -11.26 -25.18 -25.52
N LEU A 506 -10.11 -25.27 -24.84
CA LEU A 506 -9.66 -24.26 -23.88
C LEU A 506 -9.36 -22.90 -24.52
N PHE A 507 -8.96 -22.85 -25.79
CA PHE A 507 -8.82 -21.58 -26.51
C PHE A 507 -10.19 -21.04 -26.96
N LYS A 508 -11.14 -21.90 -27.35
CA LYS A 508 -12.50 -21.46 -27.72
C LYS A 508 -13.25 -20.81 -26.55
N LEU A 509 -12.96 -21.19 -25.30
CA LEU A 509 -13.46 -20.51 -24.09
C LEU A 509 -13.18 -19.00 -24.08
N ASN A 510 -12.14 -18.53 -24.79
CA ASN A 510 -11.79 -17.12 -24.93
C ASN A 510 -12.89 -16.27 -25.61
N THR A 511 -13.89 -16.93 -26.21
CA THR A 511 -15.09 -16.33 -26.84
C THR A 511 -16.40 -16.65 -26.12
N ASP A 512 -16.38 -17.42 -25.03
CA ASP A 512 -17.55 -17.72 -24.21
C ASP A 512 -17.88 -16.52 -23.29
N SER A 513 -19.16 -16.14 -23.26
CA SER A 513 -19.73 -15.16 -22.33
C SER A 513 -19.32 -15.35 -20.86
N HIS A 514 -19.21 -16.60 -20.37
CA HIS A 514 -18.85 -16.91 -18.98
C HIS A 514 -17.40 -16.52 -18.64
N TRP A 515 -16.50 -16.53 -19.62
CA TRP A 515 -15.08 -16.20 -19.47
C TRP A 515 -14.71 -14.84 -20.08
N SER A 516 -15.72 -14.02 -20.40
CA SER A 516 -15.54 -12.73 -21.08
C SER A 516 -15.16 -11.61 -20.09
N ILE A 517 -14.45 -10.60 -20.59
CA ILE A 517 -14.20 -9.37 -19.81
C ILE A 517 -15.53 -8.60 -19.77
N PRO A 518 -16.13 -8.37 -18.59
CA PRO A 518 -17.39 -7.63 -18.51
C PRO A 518 -17.17 -6.16 -18.87
N ASP A 519 -18.16 -5.53 -19.50
CA ASP A 519 -18.05 -4.10 -19.84
C ASP A 519 -18.13 -3.19 -18.61
N GLU A 520 -18.92 -3.59 -17.62
CA GLU A 520 -19.08 -2.94 -16.31
C GLU A 520 -19.30 -4.00 -15.22
N VAL A 521 -19.02 -3.64 -13.97
CA VAL A 521 -19.21 -4.54 -12.81
C VAL A 521 -20.12 -3.86 -11.79
N GLU A 522 -21.07 -4.62 -11.24
CA GLU A 522 -22.14 -4.10 -10.39
C GLU A 522 -21.60 -3.42 -9.11
N GLY A 523 -21.90 -2.13 -8.95
CA GLY A 523 -21.41 -1.31 -7.85
C GLY A 523 -20.08 -0.58 -8.14
N PHE A 524 -19.53 -0.75 -9.34
CA PHE A 524 -18.27 -0.14 -9.79
C PHE A 524 -18.40 0.59 -11.14
N GLN A 525 -19.61 1.09 -11.46
CA GLN A 525 -19.87 1.86 -12.67
C GLN A 525 -19.08 3.19 -12.70
N CYS A 526 -18.23 3.36 -13.72
CA CYS A 526 -17.34 4.52 -13.87
C CYS A 526 -18.03 5.63 -14.69
N LEU A 527 -18.76 6.53 -14.02
CA LEU A 527 -19.58 7.58 -14.64
C LEU A 527 -18.79 8.56 -15.54
N ASP A 528 -17.49 8.65 -15.32
CA ASP A 528 -16.50 9.51 -15.99
C ASP A 528 -15.48 8.73 -16.83
N ARG A 529 -15.79 7.48 -17.20
CA ARG A 529 -14.97 6.60 -18.07
C ARG A 529 -14.29 7.32 -19.24
N GLU A 530 -15.03 8.16 -19.97
CA GLU A 530 -14.53 8.90 -21.14
C GLU A 530 -13.38 9.88 -20.79
N LEU A 531 -13.45 10.51 -19.61
CA LEU A 531 -12.38 11.35 -19.09
C LEU A 531 -11.22 10.45 -18.64
N MET A 532 -11.50 9.41 -17.87
CA MET A 532 -10.50 8.46 -17.35
C MET A 532 -9.71 7.77 -18.45
N SER A 533 -10.29 7.46 -19.62
CA SER A 533 -9.55 6.89 -20.76
C SER A 533 -8.58 7.89 -21.41
N LYS A 534 -8.86 9.20 -21.32
CA LYS A 534 -8.03 10.26 -21.93
C LYS A 534 -6.87 10.67 -21.02
N ILE A 535 -7.10 10.79 -19.71
CA ILE A 535 -6.03 11.14 -18.75
C ILE A 535 -5.24 9.93 -18.23
N TRP A 536 -5.82 8.72 -18.28
CA TRP A 536 -5.21 7.45 -17.86
C TRP A 536 -5.35 6.35 -18.94
N PRO A 537 -4.66 6.49 -20.10
CA PRO A 537 -4.70 5.50 -21.17
C PRO A 537 -4.13 4.13 -20.76
N GLU A 538 -4.76 3.04 -21.17
CA GLU A 538 -4.34 1.67 -20.82
C GLU A 538 -3.13 1.13 -21.62
N GLY A 539 -2.49 0.10 -21.07
CA GLY A 539 -1.49 -0.72 -21.73
C GLY A 539 -0.04 -0.35 -21.40
N THR A 540 0.83 -1.36 -21.38
CA THR A 540 2.27 -1.23 -21.04
C THR A 540 3.01 -0.29 -22.00
N GLU A 541 2.67 -0.31 -23.30
CA GLU A 541 3.20 0.65 -24.28
C GLU A 541 2.92 2.11 -23.88
N LYS A 542 1.67 2.40 -23.48
CA LYS A 542 1.23 3.74 -23.11
C LYS A 542 1.79 4.17 -21.76
N ALA A 543 1.82 3.27 -20.79
CA ALA A 543 2.51 3.46 -19.51
C ALA A 543 4.00 3.82 -19.70
N LEU A 544 4.69 3.13 -20.61
CA LEU A 544 6.08 3.43 -20.93
C LEU A 544 6.25 4.76 -21.67
N GLN A 545 5.32 5.16 -22.54
CA GLN A 545 5.32 6.50 -23.17
C GLN A 545 5.09 7.64 -22.16
N VAL A 546 4.23 7.44 -21.15
CA VAL A 546 4.06 8.39 -20.03
C VAL A 546 5.34 8.49 -19.20
N LEU A 547 6.01 7.37 -18.93
CA LEU A 547 7.30 7.34 -18.24
C LEU A 547 8.38 8.06 -19.05
N ASP A 548 8.52 7.78 -20.35
CA ASP A 548 9.54 8.37 -21.21
C ASP A 548 9.45 9.91 -21.25
N LYS A 549 8.23 10.45 -21.35
CA LYS A 549 7.94 11.89 -21.23
C LYS A 549 8.19 12.51 -19.85
N PHE A 550 8.44 11.71 -18.82
CA PHE A 550 8.97 12.19 -17.54
C PHE A 550 10.50 12.11 -17.48
N LEU A 551 11.12 11.18 -18.20
CA LEU A 551 12.57 11.02 -18.25
C LEU A 551 13.25 12.05 -19.17
N HIS A 552 12.60 12.41 -20.28
CA HIS A 552 13.20 13.21 -21.36
C HIS A 552 12.51 14.57 -21.58
N GLY A 553 11.18 14.66 -21.38
CA GLY A 553 10.42 15.89 -21.56
C GLY A 553 10.58 16.91 -20.43
N GLN A 554 10.42 18.20 -20.76
CA GLN A 554 10.44 19.33 -19.82
C GLN A 554 9.10 19.53 -19.08
N ALA A 555 9.14 20.21 -17.92
CA ALA A 555 7.96 20.52 -17.12
C ALA A 555 7.13 21.66 -17.76
N ARG A 556 5.80 21.56 -17.68
CA ARG A 556 4.85 22.57 -18.19
C ARG A 556 3.84 22.99 -17.12
N HIS A 557 3.50 24.27 -17.10
CA HIS A 557 2.46 24.85 -16.22
C HIS A 557 1.04 24.56 -16.73
N GLU A 558 0.84 24.61 -18.06
CA GLU A 558 -0.41 24.24 -18.76
C GLU A 558 -0.89 22.81 -18.48
N HIS A 559 -0.03 21.93 -17.93
CA HIS A 559 -0.33 20.52 -17.65
C HIS A 559 -0.77 20.28 -16.19
N LEU A 560 -1.49 21.26 -15.61
CA LEU A 560 -1.92 21.28 -14.21
C LEU A 560 -2.98 20.22 -13.88
N GLY A 561 -3.90 19.95 -14.80
CA GLY A 561 -5.01 19.02 -14.60
C GLY A 561 -5.26 18.09 -15.79
N LEU A 562 -6.37 18.36 -16.49
CA LEU A 562 -7.07 17.44 -17.40
C LEU A 562 -6.48 17.43 -18.81
N VAL A 563 -5.19 17.15 -18.89
CA VAL A 563 -4.44 16.95 -20.13
C VAL A 563 -4.18 15.46 -20.37
N ASP A 564 -4.24 15.03 -21.63
CA ASP A 564 -3.71 13.73 -22.05
C ASP A 564 -2.18 13.73 -21.85
N PRO A 565 -1.61 12.83 -21.04
CA PRO A 565 -0.15 12.76 -20.86
C PRO A 565 0.59 12.40 -22.17
N LEU A 566 -0.10 11.81 -23.16
CA LEU A 566 0.44 11.42 -24.46
C LEU A 566 0.32 12.49 -25.55
N GLN A 567 -0.37 13.60 -25.30
CA GLN A 567 -0.44 14.75 -26.21
C GLN A 567 0.97 15.28 -26.58
N GLN A 568 1.22 15.45 -27.88
CA GLN A 568 2.52 15.93 -28.38
C GLN A 568 2.76 17.39 -27.96
N SER A 569 4.03 17.78 -27.89
CA SER A 569 4.47 19.17 -27.77
C SER A 569 5.27 19.59 -28.98
N GLU A 570 5.20 20.88 -29.31
CA GLU A 570 6.13 21.54 -30.23
C GLU A 570 7.51 21.76 -29.58
N ALA A 571 7.60 21.70 -28.26
CA ALA A 571 8.85 21.69 -27.50
C ALA A 571 9.57 20.34 -27.62
N GLU A 572 10.84 20.39 -28.03
CA GLU A 572 11.75 19.26 -28.23
C GLU A 572 12.19 18.59 -26.91
N ASP A 573 12.52 17.29 -26.96
CA ASP A 573 13.13 16.58 -25.83
C ASP A 573 14.56 17.06 -25.57
N SER A 574 14.97 17.14 -24.29
CA SER A 574 16.28 17.69 -23.91
C SER A 574 17.08 16.73 -23.02
N GLU A 575 18.27 16.36 -23.48
CA GLU A 575 19.18 15.52 -22.69
C GLU A 575 19.69 16.21 -21.42
N GLU A 576 19.77 17.55 -21.40
CA GLU A 576 20.28 18.32 -20.25
C GLU A 576 19.19 18.75 -19.25
N THR A 577 17.96 18.99 -19.71
CA THR A 577 16.86 19.56 -18.90
C THR A 577 15.57 18.75 -19.05
N SER A 578 15.17 18.02 -18.01
CA SER A 578 13.97 17.18 -18.06
C SER A 578 13.34 17.01 -16.68
N ARG A 579 12.07 16.60 -16.64
CA ARG A 579 11.26 16.50 -15.42
C ARG A 579 11.90 15.59 -14.36
N ILE A 580 12.55 14.49 -14.75
CA ILE A 580 13.31 13.66 -13.80
C ILE A 580 14.59 14.35 -13.29
N ARG A 581 15.30 15.13 -14.11
CA ARG A 581 16.51 15.86 -13.67
C ARG A 581 16.16 16.96 -12.68
N ASP A 582 15.09 17.71 -12.96
CA ASP A 582 14.55 18.78 -12.11
C ASP A 582 13.67 18.26 -10.95
N TYR A 583 13.48 16.94 -10.82
CA TYR A 583 12.54 16.38 -9.85
C TYR A 583 12.87 16.72 -8.39
N ALA A 584 14.16 16.83 -8.04
CA ALA A 584 14.58 17.12 -6.67
C ALA A 584 14.15 18.52 -6.18
N SER A 585 14.09 19.52 -7.07
CA SER A 585 13.62 20.87 -6.77
C SER A 585 12.11 21.00 -7.00
N SER A 586 11.58 20.45 -8.09
CA SER A 586 10.21 20.69 -8.56
C SER A 586 9.12 19.88 -7.87
N ARG A 587 9.38 18.65 -7.39
CA ARG A 587 8.36 17.71 -6.83
C ARG A 587 7.51 18.22 -5.67
N ASN A 588 7.85 19.39 -5.12
CA ASN A 588 7.16 19.99 -3.98
C ASN A 588 6.12 21.03 -4.40
N SER A 589 6.26 21.66 -5.57
CA SER A 589 5.20 22.54 -6.13
C SER A 589 4.17 21.70 -6.85
N CYS A 590 2.89 22.10 -6.74
CA CYS A 590 1.78 21.58 -7.54
C CYS A 590 1.36 22.51 -8.69
N ASP A 591 2.04 23.65 -8.92
CA ASP A 591 1.68 24.65 -9.94
C ASP A 591 2.13 24.27 -11.37
N GLY A 592 2.55 23.03 -11.56
CA GLY A 592 3.00 22.49 -12.85
C GLY A 592 3.23 20.99 -12.78
N ASN A 593 3.42 20.37 -13.95
CA ASN A 593 3.44 18.92 -14.11
C ASN A 593 4.78 18.27 -13.70
N SER A 594 5.22 18.49 -12.45
CA SER A 594 6.52 18.06 -11.91
C SER A 594 6.62 16.54 -11.65
N SER A 595 5.52 15.87 -11.33
CA SER A 595 5.50 14.44 -10.98
C SER A 595 5.35 13.51 -12.20
N SER A 596 5.89 12.29 -12.12
CA SER A 596 5.86 11.34 -13.23
C SER A 596 4.47 10.81 -13.62
N ARG A 597 3.42 11.06 -12.81
CA ARG A 597 2.06 10.49 -12.96
C ARG A 597 2.02 8.94 -13.09
N MET A 598 3.08 8.23 -12.69
CA MET A 598 3.22 6.76 -12.86
C MET A 598 2.51 5.89 -11.83
N SER A 599 1.93 6.47 -10.76
CA SER A 599 1.34 5.71 -9.66
C SER A 599 0.18 4.78 -10.06
N PRO A 600 -0.74 5.11 -11.01
CA PRO A 600 -1.79 4.17 -11.42
C PRO A 600 -1.21 2.92 -12.08
N TYR A 601 -0.19 3.09 -12.93
CA TYR A 601 0.45 2.02 -13.67
C TYR A 601 1.27 1.10 -12.75
N LEU A 602 1.96 1.66 -11.76
CA LEU A 602 2.73 0.91 -10.74
C LEU A 602 1.85 0.20 -9.71
N ALA A 603 0.67 0.74 -9.39
CA ALA A 603 -0.33 0.07 -8.58
C ALA A 603 -1.02 -1.06 -9.36
N SER A 604 -1.24 -0.89 -10.66
CA SER A 604 -1.79 -1.94 -11.55
C SER A 604 -0.79 -3.01 -11.99
N GLY A 605 0.51 -2.81 -11.73
CA GLY A 605 1.57 -3.64 -12.27
C GLY A 605 1.61 -3.68 -13.81
N ILE A 606 1.11 -2.65 -14.49
CA ILE A 606 1.17 -2.48 -15.96
C ILE A 606 2.62 -2.22 -16.41
N VAL A 607 3.40 -1.62 -15.51
CA VAL A 607 4.87 -1.62 -15.51
C VAL A 607 5.34 -2.09 -14.14
N SER A 608 6.50 -2.74 -14.07
CA SER A 608 7.10 -3.14 -12.79
C SER A 608 7.94 -2.01 -12.17
N ALA A 609 8.31 -2.17 -10.89
CA ALA A 609 9.32 -1.32 -10.27
C ALA A 609 10.71 -1.49 -10.93
N ARG A 610 11.07 -2.71 -11.38
CA ARG A 610 12.37 -2.98 -12.05
C ARG A 610 12.49 -2.19 -13.36
N MET A 611 11.46 -2.19 -14.21
CA MET A 611 11.42 -1.42 -15.46
C MET A 611 11.66 0.07 -15.20
N CYS A 612 10.99 0.65 -14.19
CA CYS A 612 11.19 2.04 -13.79
C CYS A 612 12.63 2.31 -13.30
N LEU A 613 13.20 1.42 -12.48
CA LEU A 613 14.58 1.56 -11.99
C LEU A 613 15.63 1.35 -13.10
N ASN A 614 15.38 0.48 -14.07
CA ASN A 614 16.24 0.26 -15.23
C ASN A 614 16.25 1.46 -16.19
N LYS A 615 15.07 2.03 -16.47
CA LYS A 615 14.96 3.31 -17.19
C LYS A 615 15.71 4.44 -16.47
N ALA A 616 15.64 4.53 -15.14
CA ALA A 616 16.45 5.50 -14.38
C ALA A 616 17.97 5.21 -14.40
N ARG A 617 18.38 3.94 -14.34
CA ARG A 617 19.78 3.49 -14.48
C ARG A 617 20.34 3.79 -15.87
N ALA A 618 19.54 3.73 -16.93
CA ALA A 618 19.98 4.05 -18.29
C ALA A 618 20.48 5.51 -18.40
N LEU A 619 19.76 6.46 -17.78
CA LEU A 619 20.17 7.88 -17.70
C LEU A 619 21.47 8.14 -16.91
N THR A 620 21.97 7.13 -16.21
CA THR A 620 23.09 7.21 -15.25
C THR A 620 24.14 6.12 -15.52
N ASN A 621 24.27 5.69 -16.77
CA ASN A 621 25.27 4.71 -17.25
C ASN A 621 25.24 3.38 -16.47
N GLY A 622 24.05 2.87 -16.19
CA GLY A 622 23.79 1.58 -15.52
C GLY A 622 23.83 1.61 -13.98
N LYS A 623 24.32 2.70 -13.38
CA LYS A 623 24.44 2.90 -11.94
C LYS A 623 23.10 3.28 -11.32
N LEU A 624 22.68 2.62 -10.23
CA LEU A 624 21.48 3.02 -9.49
C LEU A 624 21.75 4.27 -8.63
N GLU A 625 21.46 5.47 -9.15
CA GLU A 625 21.45 6.68 -8.33
C GLU A 625 20.25 6.70 -7.38
N SER A 626 20.49 7.12 -6.14
CA SER A 626 19.51 7.07 -5.05
C SER A 626 19.79 8.09 -3.94
N GLY A 627 20.58 9.13 -4.26
CA GLY A 627 20.86 10.28 -3.39
C GLY A 627 19.82 11.40 -3.55
N ARG A 628 19.67 12.28 -2.55
CA ARG A 628 18.70 13.39 -2.60
C ARG A 628 19.16 14.59 -3.43
N ASP A 629 20.42 14.59 -3.85
CA ASP A 629 21.07 15.73 -4.50
C ASP A 629 20.92 15.73 -6.04
N SER A 630 20.45 14.63 -6.65
CA SER A 630 20.08 14.54 -8.06
C SER A 630 18.59 14.22 -8.21
N GLY A 631 17.92 14.78 -9.22
CA GLY A 631 16.49 14.50 -9.45
C GLY A 631 16.19 13.02 -9.74
N ILE A 632 17.09 12.35 -10.47
CA ILE A 632 17.03 10.90 -10.72
C ILE A 632 17.14 10.13 -9.41
N GLY A 633 18.11 10.45 -8.55
CA GLY A 633 18.26 9.82 -7.23
C GLY A 633 17.14 10.13 -6.24
N MET A 634 16.47 11.28 -6.40
CA MET A 634 15.24 11.60 -5.66
C MET A 634 14.06 10.77 -6.18
N TRP A 635 13.88 10.64 -7.50
CA TRP A 635 12.78 9.86 -8.06
C TRP A 635 12.90 8.36 -7.73
N VAL A 636 14.13 7.82 -7.77
CA VAL A 636 14.42 6.45 -7.30
C VAL A 636 14.09 6.27 -5.82
N GLN A 637 14.24 7.30 -4.97
CA GLN A 637 13.76 7.25 -3.58
C GLN A 637 12.23 7.22 -3.49
N GLU A 638 11.48 7.88 -4.36
CA GLU A 638 10.02 7.77 -4.36
C GLU A 638 9.54 6.37 -4.80
N VAL A 639 10.23 5.74 -5.76
CA VAL A 639 10.00 4.33 -6.10
C VAL A 639 10.35 3.43 -4.90
N ALA A 640 11.43 3.73 -4.17
CA ALA A 640 11.82 2.99 -2.97
C ALA A 640 10.83 3.21 -1.79
N TRP A 641 10.11 4.33 -1.71
CA TRP A 641 9.06 4.53 -0.70
C TRP A 641 7.89 3.53 -0.85
N ARG A 642 7.49 3.19 -2.08
CA ARG A 642 6.50 2.13 -2.36
C ARG A 642 6.97 0.78 -1.81
N ASP A 643 8.22 0.40 -2.12
CA ASP A 643 8.84 -0.82 -1.60
C ASP A 643 8.93 -0.79 -0.06
N PHE A 644 9.26 0.35 0.56
CA PHE A 644 9.32 0.49 2.02
C PHE A 644 7.96 0.27 2.68
N TYR A 645 6.88 0.87 2.17
CA TYR A 645 5.55 0.66 2.75
C TYR A 645 5.08 -0.80 2.62
N ASN A 646 5.39 -1.48 1.51
CA ASN A 646 5.14 -2.91 1.35
C ASN A 646 5.98 -3.75 2.33
N HIS A 647 7.24 -3.36 2.61
CA HIS A 647 8.06 -3.99 3.66
C HIS A 647 7.44 -3.78 5.06
N VAL A 648 6.98 -2.56 5.38
CA VAL A 648 6.30 -2.27 6.66
C VAL A 648 5.03 -3.10 6.83
N MET A 649 4.18 -3.16 5.80
CA MET A 649 2.94 -3.95 5.85
C MET A 649 3.19 -5.46 6.04
N THR A 650 4.27 -5.99 5.46
CA THR A 650 4.57 -7.43 5.56
C THR A 650 5.21 -7.86 6.88
N PHE A 651 5.95 -6.99 7.57
CA PHE A 651 6.47 -7.30 8.93
C PHE A 651 5.58 -6.79 10.07
N ALA A 652 4.65 -5.87 9.80
CA ALA A 652 3.63 -5.42 10.73
C ALA A 652 2.21 -5.52 10.12
N PRO A 653 1.73 -6.73 9.74
CA PRO A 653 0.40 -6.98 9.19
C PRO A 653 -0.75 -6.15 9.78
N ARG A 654 -0.74 -5.87 11.09
CA ARG A 654 -1.75 -5.05 11.77
C ARG A 654 -2.07 -3.71 11.09
N VAL A 655 -1.14 -3.11 10.34
CA VAL A 655 -1.37 -1.82 9.68
C VAL A 655 -2.45 -1.90 8.60
N SER A 656 -2.55 -3.04 7.92
CA SER A 656 -3.62 -3.37 6.96
C SER A 656 -4.95 -3.74 7.64
N MET A 657 -4.93 -3.98 8.95
CA MET A 657 -6.09 -4.41 9.76
C MET A 657 -6.70 -3.23 10.55
N GLY A 658 -6.59 -2.01 10.00
CA GLY A 658 -7.09 -0.77 10.59
C GLY A 658 -6.40 -0.33 11.89
N ARG A 659 -5.23 -0.88 12.24
CA ARG A 659 -4.49 -0.51 13.46
C ARG A 659 -3.32 0.43 13.17
N PRO A 660 -2.99 1.36 14.08
CA PRO A 660 -1.82 2.21 13.94
C PRO A 660 -0.52 1.41 14.09
N PHE A 661 0.51 1.76 13.33
CA PHE A 661 1.84 1.18 13.49
C PHE A 661 2.38 1.47 14.90
N LEU A 662 2.24 2.71 15.36
CA LEU A 662 2.51 3.15 16.73
C LEU A 662 1.26 2.91 17.59
N GLU A 663 1.10 1.68 18.08
CA GLU A 663 -0.03 1.22 18.91
C GLU A 663 -0.42 2.14 20.07
N GLN A 664 0.51 2.93 20.62
CA GLN A 664 0.23 3.92 21.66
C GLN A 664 -0.84 4.95 21.24
N PHE A 665 -0.99 5.24 19.94
CA PHE A 665 -1.97 6.19 19.42
C PHE A 665 -3.31 5.53 19.04
N SER A 666 -3.53 4.26 19.40
CA SER A 666 -4.82 3.60 19.14
C SER A 666 -5.99 4.20 19.94
N ASP A 667 -5.71 4.79 21.11
CA ASP A 667 -6.71 5.43 21.99
C ASP A 667 -6.86 6.96 21.78
N VAL A 668 -6.32 7.52 20.68
CA VAL A 668 -6.51 8.94 20.34
C VAL A 668 -8.00 9.25 20.15
N GLN A 669 -8.46 10.32 20.79
CA GLN A 669 -9.86 10.73 20.76
C GLN A 669 -10.19 11.53 19.49
N TRP A 670 -10.83 10.90 18.52
CA TRP A 670 -11.28 11.56 17.28
C TRP A 670 -12.62 12.29 17.47
N GLU A 671 -12.87 13.30 16.63
CA GLU A 671 -14.19 13.94 16.53
C GLU A 671 -15.15 13.11 15.66
N ILE A 672 -16.44 13.34 15.87
CA ILE A 672 -17.50 12.83 15.00
C ILE A 672 -18.34 14.03 14.55
N ASP A 673 -18.22 14.36 13.26
CA ASP A 673 -18.84 15.52 12.62
C ASP A 673 -18.97 15.25 11.11
N GLU A 674 -20.12 14.72 10.71
CA GLU A 674 -20.41 14.35 9.31
C GLU A 674 -20.37 15.56 8.38
N ASN A 675 -20.75 16.75 8.86
CA ASN A 675 -20.74 17.98 8.07
C ASN A 675 -19.30 18.41 7.74
N LYS A 676 -18.38 18.34 8.72
CA LYS A 676 -16.95 18.58 8.46
C LYS A 676 -16.34 17.53 7.54
N LEU A 677 -16.70 16.25 7.70
CA LEU A 677 -16.23 15.18 6.82
C LEU A 677 -16.72 15.39 5.37
N GLN A 678 -17.99 15.75 5.18
CA GLN A 678 -18.55 15.97 3.85
C GLN A 678 -18.00 17.24 3.19
N ALA A 679 -17.90 18.36 3.93
CA ALA A 679 -17.25 19.57 3.44
C ALA A 679 -15.77 19.35 3.05
N TRP A 680 -15.07 18.46 3.76
CA TRP A 680 -13.74 18.02 3.37
C TRP A 680 -13.77 17.17 2.09
N LYS A 681 -14.66 16.18 1.97
CA LYS A 681 -14.78 15.35 0.75
C LYS A 681 -15.13 16.18 -0.49
N GLU A 682 -15.98 17.19 -0.37
CA GLU A 682 -16.46 18.01 -1.48
C GLU A 682 -15.47 19.13 -1.90
N GLY A 683 -14.50 19.48 -1.05
CA GLY A 683 -13.64 20.64 -1.26
C GLY A 683 -14.40 21.95 -1.04
N MET A 684 -15.05 22.04 0.12
CA MET A 684 -15.86 23.17 0.59
C MET A 684 -15.50 23.56 2.04
N THR A 685 -14.22 23.41 2.42
CA THR A 685 -13.70 23.69 3.77
C THR A 685 -13.42 25.17 4.04
N GLY A 686 -13.34 26.00 3.00
CA GLY A 686 -12.90 27.38 3.11
C GLY A 686 -11.39 27.55 3.20
N PHE A 687 -10.60 26.47 3.04
CA PHE A 687 -9.13 26.49 2.95
C PHE A 687 -8.70 26.20 1.51
N PRO A 688 -8.29 27.21 0.71
CA PRO A 688 -8.22 27.09 -0.75
C PRO A 688 -7.35 25.95 -1.29
N ILE A 689 -6.23 25.63 -0.63
CA ILE A 689 -5.36 24.53 -1.04
C ILE A 689 -5.94 23.13 -0.73
N VAL A 690 -6.78 23.02 0.31
CA VAL A 690 -7.49 21.76 0.64
C VAL A 690 -8.65 21.57 -0.34
N ASP A 691 -9.36 22.65 -0.65
CA ASP A 691 -10.52 22.63 -1.55
C ASP A 691 -10.10 22.37 -3.00
N ALA A 692 -9.03 23.02 -3.48
CA ALA A 692 -8.39 22.73 -4.77
C ALA A 692 -8.00 21.25 -4.91
N ALA A 693 -7.40 20.70 -3.86
CA ALA A 693 -6.90 19.34 -3.84
C ALA A 693 -8.01 18.29 -3.84
N GLN A 694 -9.08 18.51 -3.07
CA GLN A 694 -10.23 17.60 -3.03
C GLN A 694 -11.05 17.67 -4.32
N ARG A 695 -11.10 18.84 -4.98
CA ARG A 695 -11.64 18.96 -6.35
C ARG A 695 -10.77 18.23 -7.38
N GLN A 696 -9.43 18.33 -7.30
CA GLN A 696 -8.53 17.50 -8.12
C GLN A 696 -8.81 16.00 -7.91
N ALA A 697 -8.94 15.53 -6.66
CA ALA A 697 -9.27 14.15 -6.34
C ALA A 697 -10.60 13.70 -6.95
N ASN A 698 -11.65 14.51 -6.74
CA ASN A 698 -13.00 14.22 -7.21
C ASN A 698 -13.14 14.20 -8.73
N ILE A 699 -12.29 14.94 -9.47
CA ILE A 699 -12.38 15.06 -10.94
C ILE A 699 -11.38 14.14 -11.66
N MET A 700 -10.14 14.00 -11.17
CA MET A 700 -9.10 13.19 -11.83
C MET A 700 -9.05 11.73 -11.37
N GLY A 701 -9.66 11.38 -10.23
CA GLY A 701 -9.38 10.12 -9.53
C GLY A 701 -7.92 10.01 -9.08
N TRP A 702 -7.25 11.14 -8.87
CA TRP A 702 -5.83 11.24 -8.52
C TRP A 702 -5.59 12.59 -7.87
N MET A 703 -4.58 12.71 -7.01
CA MET A 703 -4.18 13.98 -6.40
C MET A 703 -2.65 14.06 -6.34
N HIS A 704 -2.07 15.25 -6.52
CA HIS A 704 -0.62 15.42 -6.35
C HIS A 704 -0.19 15.13 -4.90
N ASN A 705 0.99 14.52 -4.71
CA ASN A 705 1.42 14.02 -3.39
C ASN A 705 1.47 15.12 -2.32
N ARG A 706 1.96 16.33 -2.67
CA ARG A 706 2.02 17.45 -1.71
C ARG A 706 0.63 17.86 -1.21
N PRO A 707 -0.36 18.11 -2.08
CA PRO A 707 -1.78 18.17 -1.71
C PRO A 707 -2.31 17.00 -0.89
N ARG A 708 -1.98 15.72 -1.19
CA ARG A 708 -2.42 14.56 -0.38
C ARG A 708 -1.98 14.71 1.08
N MET A 709 -0.73 15.09 1.30
CA MET A 709 -0.17 15.33 2.64
C MET A 709 -0.90 16.47 3.38
N ILE A 710 -1.27 17.53 2.66
CA ILE A 710 -1.99 18.69 3.22
C ILE A 710 -3.42 18.30 3.61
N CYS A 711 -4.17 17.65 2.71
CA CYS A 711 -5.56 17.23 2.97
C CYS A 711 -5.66 16.19 4.08
N ALA A 712 -4.73 15.23 4.10
CA ALA A 712 -4.66 14.21 5.14
C ALA A 712 -4.30 14.83 6.51
N SER A 713 -3.32 15.75 6.56
CA SER A 713 -3.04 16.50 7.79
C SER A 713 -4.26 17.29 8.24
N PHE A 714 -4.94 18.00 7.34
CA PHE A 714 -6.12 18.81 7.70
C PHE A 714 -7.24 17.95 8.32
N LEU A 715 -7.54 16.78 7.75
CA LEU A 715 -8.55 15.87 8.33
C LEU A 715 -8.17 15.42 9.76
N VAL A 716 -6.93 14.99 9.98
CA VAL A 716 -6.49 14.31 11.22
C VAL A 716 -5.97 15.25 12.32
N LYS A 717 -5.78 16.53 12.01
CA LYS A 717 -5.19 17.55 12.91
C LYS A 717 -5.95 18.87 12.96
N ASP A 718 -6.69 19.26 11.93
CA ASP A 718 -7.52 20.48 11.94
C ASP A 718 -8.99 20.15 12.18
N LEU A 719 -9.51 19.11 11.53
CA LEU A 719 -10.86 18.59 11.81
C LEU A 719 -10.86 17.57 12.97
N MET A 720 -9.68 17.02 13.32
CA MET A 720 -9.50 15.95 14.33
C MET A 720 -10.38 14.70 14.07
N LEU A 721 -10.73 14.42 12.81
CA LEU A 721 -11.47 13.24 12.39
C LEU A 721 -10.53 12.02 12.27
N ASP A 722 -11.08 10.81 12.36
CA ASP A 722 -10.31 9.57 12.25
C ASP A 722 -9.69 9.42 10.84
N TRP A 723 -8.38 9.18 10.78
CA TRP A 723 -7.60 9.02 9.55
C TRP A 723 -8.16 7.94 8.61
N ARG A 724 -8.80 6.90 9.16
CA ARG A 724 -9.42 5.81 8.38
C ARG A 724 -10.57 6.28 7.49
N LEU A 725 -11.25 7.36 7.86
CA LEU A 725 -12.34 7.96 7.06
C LEU A 725 -11.79 8.60 5.78
N GLY A 726 -10.59 9.19 5.87
CA GLY A 726 -9.86 9.73 4.73
C GLY A 726 -9.14 8.65 3.92
N GLU A 727 -8.57 7.64 4.59
CA GLU A 727 -7.98 6.46 3.95
C GLU A 727 -8.97 5.76 3.03
N LYS A 728 -10.16 5.40 3.55
CA LYS A 728 -11.26 4.83 2.77
C LYS A 728 -11.68 5.75 1.63
N PHE A 729 -11.89 7.05 1.88
CA PHE A 729 -12.26 7.99 0.82
C PHE A 729 -11.23 8.05 -0.32
N PHE A 730 -9.92 7.99 -0.01
CA PHE A 730 -8.88 7.91 -1.03
C PHE A 730 -8.91 6.58 -1.80
N MET A 731 -9.17 5.45 -1.16
CA MET A 731 -9.37 4.16 -1.87
C MET A 731 -10.59 4.20 -2.80
N GLU A 732 -11.72 4.73 -2.32
CA GLU A 732 -12.99 4.82 -3.07
C GLU A 732 -12.93 5.83 -4.24
N THR A 733 -12.01 6.79 -4.18
CA THR A 733 -11.89 7.87 -5.18
C THR A 733 -10.75 7.66 -6.18
N PHE A 734 -9.63 7.05 -5.78
CA PHE A 734 -8.40 7.04 -6.58
C PHE A 734 -8.23 5.82 -7.50
N ILE A 735 -7.70 6.09 -8.69
CA ILE A 735 -7.24 5.09 -9.68
C ILE A 735 -5.89 4.44 -9.28
N ASP A 736 -5.14 5.09 -8.39
CA ASP A 736 -3.87 4.62 -7.82
C ASP A 736 -3.96 4.15 -6.35
N GLY A 737 -5.16 3.72 -5.92
CA GLY A 737 -5.40 3.14 -4.60
C GLY A 737 -4.66 1.82 -4.36
N ASP A 738 -3.43 1.93 -3.86
CA ASP A 738 -2.58 0.86 -3.30
C ASP A 738 -2.69 0.86 -1.77
N LEU A 739 -2.94 -0.30 -1.14
CA LEU A 739 -3.18 -0.34 0.30
C LEU A 739 -1.93 0.08 1.09
N ALA A 740 -0.76 -0.44 0.71
CA ALA A 740 0.49 -0.15 1.41
C ALA A 740 0.84 1.36 1.40
N ALA A 741 0.85 2.00 0.22
CA ALA A 741 1.17 3.42 0.09
C ALA A 741 0.09 4.34 0.65
N ASN A 742 -1.20 4.02 0.50
CA ASN A 742 -2.28 4.83 1.06
C ASN A 742 -2.28 4.77 2.59
N ASN A 743 -2.28 3.56 3.18
CA ASN A 743 -2.19 3.38 4.62
C ASN A 743 -0.93 4.02 5.21
N GLY A 744 0.24 3.75 4.60
CA GLY A 744 1.51 4.35 5.00
C GLY A 744 1.49 5.88 4.98
N GLY A 745 0.95 6.48 3.91
CA GLY A 745 0.80 7.93 3.77
C GLY A 745 -0.18 8.54 4.79
N TRP A 746 -1.33 7.91 5.03
CA TRP A 746 -2.30 8.36 6.02
C TRP A 746 -1.75 8.27 7.45
N GLN A 747 -1.13 7.15 7.82
CA GLN A 747 -0.53 6.99 9.14
C GLN A 747 0.65 7.94 9.37
N TRP A 748 1.44 8.24 8.32
CA TRP A 748 2.49 9.25 8.36
C TRP A 748 1.92 10.66 8.63
N CYS A 749 0.82 11.02 7.96
CA CYS A 749 0.11 12.29 8.16
C CYS A 749 -0.56 12.38 9.54
N ALA A 750 -1.17 11.29 10.02
CA ALA A 750 -1.78 11.16 11.34
C ALA A 750 -0.76 11.04 12.49
N SER A 751 0.55 11.02 12.18
CA SER A 751 1.62 10.78 13.16
C SER A 751 1.54 9.43 13.89
N THR A 752 0.75 8.48 13.39
CA THR A 752 0.58 7.11 13.92
C THR A 752 1.49 6.09 13.25
N GLY A 753 2.10 6.44 12.12
CA GLY A 753 2.92 5.58 11.27
C GLY A 753 4.41 5.57 11.61
N THR A 754 5.20 5.05 10.68
CA THR A 754 6.67 5.24 10.65
C THR A 754 7.03 6.68 10.30
N ASP A 755 8.14 7.20 10.84
CA ASP A 755 8.69 8.55 10.57
C ASP A 755 7.70 9.75 10.66
N PRO A 756 6.89 9.86 11.73
CA PRO A 756 5.77 10.81 11.85
C PRO A 756 6.19 12.31 11.84
N GLN A 757 5.41 13.16 11.16
CA GLN A 757 5.70 14.61 11.05
C GLN A 757 4.86 15.54 11.95
N PRO A 758 5.41 16.70 12.38
CA PRO A 758 4.66 17.79 13.02
C PRO A 758 3.69 18.51 12.08
N TYR A 759 2.93 19.46 12.64
CA TYR A 759 2.15 20.46 11.90
C TYR A 759 2.98 21.22 10.86
N CYS A 760 2.37 21.54 9.73
CA CYS A 760 2.99 22.31 8.67
C CYS A 760 1.95 23.13 7.89
N ASN A 761 2.04 24.47 7.99
CA ASN A 761 1.34 25.34 7.06
C ASN A 761 2.15 25.37 5.75
N GLN A 762 1.62 24.76 4.68
CA GLN A 762 2.38 24.49 3.45
C GLN A 762 1.82 25.18 2.19
N SER A 763 0.70 25.92 2.27
CA SER A 763 0.02 26.45 1.09
C SER A 763 0.95 27.28 0.18
N GLU A 764 1.61 28.30 0.76
CA GLU A 764 2.57 29.19 0.08
C GLU A 764 3.88 28.48 -0.38
N THR A 765 4.10 27.22 0.01
CA THR A 765 5.26 26.40 -0.42
C THR A 765 4.88 25.33 -1.45
N ALA A 766 3.63 24.86 -1.40
CA ALA A 766 3.08 23.92 -2.37
C ALA A 766 2.58 24.64 -3.63
N SER A 767 2.01 25.84 -3.47
CA SER A 767 1.44 26.64 -4.56
C SER A 767 1.89 28.11 -4.47
N PRO A 768 3.16 28.50 -4.70
CA PRO A 768 3.66 29.84 -4.36
C PRO A 768 3.05 31.01 -5.15
N ASP A 769 2.42 30.77 -6.29
CA ASP A 769 1.66 31.76 -7.09
C ASP A 769 0.13 31.54 -7.03
N GLY A 770 -0.31 30.47 -6.36
CA GLY A 770 -1.70 30.07 -6.29
C GLY A 770 -2.27 29.47 -7.58
N ALA A 771 -1.48 29.20 -8.63
CA ALA A 771 -2.01 28.73 -9.92
C ALA A 771 -2.78 27.40 -9.80
N TYR A 772 -2.30 26.46 -8.98
CA TYR A 772 -3.03 25.24 -8.64
C TYR A 772 -4.40 25.53 -7.99
N ILE A 773 -4.48 26.54 -7.11
CA ILE A 773 -5.74 26.94 -6.46
C ILE A 773 -6.68 27.58 -7.49
N ARG A 774 -6.20 28.50 -8.31
CA ARG A 774 -6.99 29.19 -9.36
C ARG A 774 -7.61 28.21 -10.35
N TYR A 775 -6.87 27.16 -10.73
CA TYR A 775 -7.32 26.15 -11.68
C TYR A 775 -8.44 25.26 -11.10
N TRP A 776 -8.28 24.74 -9.88
CA TRP A 776 -9.27 23.83 -9.27
C TRP A 776 -10.40 24.52 -8.50
N VAL A 777 -10.22 25.79 -8.11
CA VAL A 777 -11.20 26.63 -7.41
C VAL A 777 -11.44 27.89 -8.27
N PRO A 778 -12.16 27.77 -9.40
CA PRO A 778 -12.31 28.87 -10.36
C PRO A 778 -13.04 30.09 -9.77
N GLU A 779 -13.83 29.95 -8.71
CA GLU A 779 -14.41 31.07 -7.98
C GLU A 779 -13.37 31.95 -7.24
N LEU A 780 -12.11 31.50 -7.16
CA LEU A 780 -10.96 32.26 -6.65
C LEU A 780 -10.00 32.73 -7.77
N GLN A 781 -10.32 32.49 -9.05
CA GLN A 781 -9.42 32.79 -10.19
C GLN A 781 -8.92 34.24 -10.20
N ASP A 782 -9.77 35.21 -9.87
CA ASP A 782 -9.46 36.65 -9.84
C ASP A 782 -8.86 37.17 -8.51
N VAL A 783 -8.70 36.33 -7.49
CA VAL A 783 -8.26 36.78 -6.15
C VAL A 783 -6.78 37.19 -6.17
N PRO A 784 -6.38 38.38 -5.69
CA PRO A 784 -4.98 38.82 -5.72
C PRO A 784 -4.04 37.84 -4.99
N ASP A 785 -2.81 37.64 -5.48
CA ASP A 785 -1.87 36.60 -5.00
C ASP A 785 -1.63 36.65 -3.49
N LYS A 786 -1.57 37.85 -2.90
CA LYS A 786 -1.41 38.03 -1.45
C LYS A 786 -2.54 37.38 -0.64
N ALA A 787 -3.74 37.25 -1.24
CA ALA A 787 -4.96 36.74 -0.65
C ALA A 787 -5.35 35.32 -1.11
N ILE A 788 -4.76 34.75 -2.18
CA ILE A 788 -5.21 33.46 -2.77
C ILE A 788 -5.23 32.27 -1.79
N HIS A 789 -4.35 32.29 -0.78
CA HIS A 789 -4.28 31.25 0.26
C HIS A 789 -5.14 31.52 1.51
N ASP A 790 -5.63 32.75 1.66
CA ASP A 790 -6.47 33.18 2.79
C ASP A 790 -7.38 34.34 2.33
N PRO A 791 -8.38 34.07 1.48
CA PRO A 791 -9.28 35.09 0.98
C PRO A 791 -10.18 35.64 2.09
N TYR A 792 -10.47 34.85 3.12
CA TYR A 792 -11.35 35.25 4.23
C TYR A 792 -10.67 36.23 5.20
N GLY A 793 -9.40 36.00 5.54
CA GLY A 793 -8.65 36.87 6.45
C GLY A 793 -8.06 38.13 5.78
N LYS A 794 -7.93 38.16 4.45
CA LYS A 794 -7.18 39.20 3.72
C LYS A 794 -7.98 40.07 2.75
N LEU A 795 -9.22 39.72 2.42
CA LEU A 795 -10.15 40.56 1.64
C LEU A 795 -11.14 41.28 2.56
N SER A 796 -11.78 42.36 2.10
CA SER A 796 -12.93 42.90 2.83
C SER A 796 -14.14 41.97 2.72
N THR A 797 -15.05 42.03 3.70
CA THR A 797 -16.27 41.20 3.73
C THR A 797 -17.06 41.27 2.42
N LYS A 798 -17.19 42.49 1.86
CA LYS A 798 -17.92 42.76 0.60
C LYS A 798 -17.17 42.31 -0.67
N GLU A 799 -15.89 42.00 -0.59
CA GLU A 799 -15.13 41.35 -1.66
C GLU A 799 -15.26 39.84 -1.54
N PHE A 800 -15.04 39.29 -0.34
CA PHE A 800 -15.18 37.86 -0.06
C PHE A 800 -16.58 37.33 -0.40
N GLU A 801 -17.65 38.02 0.01
CA GLU A 801 -19.04 37.61 -0.24
C GLU A 801 -19.41 37.59 -1.74
N LYS A 802 -18.67 38.28 -2.62
CA LYS A 802 -18.88 38.21 -4.08
C LYS A 802 -18.32 36.92 -4.71
N LEU A 803 -17.35 36.28 -4.06
CA LEU A 803 -16.71 35.06 -4.57
C LEU A 803 -17.66 33.86 -4.50
N GLY A 804 -18.62 33.87 -3.56
CA GLY A 804 -19.48 32.70 -3.28
C GLY A 804 -18.77 31.53 -2.59
N TYR A 805 -17.47 31.66 -2.32
CA TYR A 805 -16.61 30.68 -1.69
C TYR A 805 -16.91 30.52 -0.18
N PRO A 806 -16.89 29.30 0.39
CA PRO A 806 -17.20 29.06 1.80
C PRO A 806 -16.24 29.73 2.78
N LYS A 807 -16.76 30.14 3.95
CA LYS A 807 -15.95 30.60 5.09
C LYS A 807 -15.23 29.40 5.73
N PRO A 808 -14.02 29.57 6.30
CA PRO A 808 -13.28 28.49 6.97
C PRO A 808 -14.12 27.72 8.00
N ILE A 809 -14.24 26.41 7.84
CA ILE A 809 -15.07 25.53 8.72
C ILE A 809 -14.47 25.29 10.12
N VAL A 810 -13.23 25.73 10.35
CA VAL A 810 -12.52 25.67 11.64
C VAL A 810 -11.56 26.85 11.79
N ASP A 811 -11.33 27.28 13.02
CA ASP A 811 -10.17 28.12 13.37
C ASP A 811 -8.92 27.22 13.48
N HIS A 812 -7.87 27.53 12.71
CA HIS A 812 -6.62 26.77 12.70
C HIS A 812 -5.87 26.83 14.03
N SER A 813 -5.90 27.97 14.73
CA SER A 813 -5.19 28.15 16.00
C SER A 813 -5.81 27.33 17.14
N VAL A 814 -7.14 27.33 17.22
CA VAL A 814 -7.91 26.52 18.18
C VAL A 814 -7.74 25.03 17.87
N SER A 815 -7.85 24.66 16.60
CA SER A 815 -7.76 23.25 16.18
C SER A 815 -6.35 22.69 16.37
N ARG A 816 -5.32 23.52 16.11
CA ARG A 816 -3.92 23.20 16.44
C ARG A 816 -3.69 23.00 17.93
N ALA A 817 -4.34 23.79 18.80
CA ALA A 817 -4.28 23.58 20.24
C ALA A 817 -4.94 22.23 20.63
N ARG A 818 -6.12 21.94 20.05
CA ARG A 818 -6.89 20.70 20.27
C ARG A 818 -6.08 19.44 20.00
N ALA A 819 -5.46 19.32 18.82
CA ALA A 819 -4.66 18.14 18.51
C ALA A 819 -3.40 18.07 19.39
N LEU A 820 -2.72 19.20 19.64
CA LEU A 820 -1.55 19.23 20.53
C LEU A 820 -1.89 18.85 21.98
N PHE A 821 -3.15 18.95 22.40
CA PHE A 821 -3.65 18.32 23.62
C PHE A 821 -3.82 16.81 23.41
N ARG A 822 -4.65 16.38 22.45
CA ARG A 822 -5.04 14.96 22.25
C ARG A 822 -3.88 14.01 21.92
N TYR A 823 -2.86 14.46 21.18
CA TYR A 823 -1.64 13.66 20.91
C TYR A 823 -0.65 13.62 22.10
N LYS A 824 -0.81 14.46 23.13
CA LYS A 824 -0.05 14.38 24.39
C LYS A 824 -0.82 13.60 25.46
N ASN A 825 -2.12 13.84 25.54
CA ASN A 825 -3.03 13.33 26.55
C ASN A 825 -3.92 12.25 25.91
N ILE A 826 -3.29 11.15 25.50
CA ILE A 826 -3.95 10.04 24.80
C ILE A 826 -5.09 9.48 25.67
N GLY A 827 -6.22 9.15 25.04
CA GLY A 827 -7.45 8.75 25.74
C GLY A 827 -8.27 9.89 26.35
N GLN A 828 -7.76 11.14 26.33
CA GLN A 828 -8.44 12.31 26.88
C GLN A 828 -8.99 13.24 25.79
N ARG A 829 -10.00 14.03 26.17
CA ARG A 829 -10.44 15.22 25.44
C ARG A 829 -10.14 16.44 26.30
N GLU A 830 -9.92 17.57 25.64
CA GLU A 830 -9.93 18.89 26.27
C GLU A 830 -11.29 19.20 26.93
N GLU A 831 -11.26 20.06 27.95
CA GLU A 831 -12.44 20.53 28.73
C GLU A 831 -13.12 21.74 28.08
#